data_AF-A0A7K5TF98-F1
#
_entry.id   AF-A0A7K5TF98-F1
#
_cell.length_a   1.000
_cell.length_b   1.000
_cell.length_c   1.000
_cell.angle_alpha   90.00
_cell.angle_beta   90.00
_cell.angle_gamma   90.00
#
_symmetry.space_group_name_H-M   'P 1'
#
loop_
_entity.id
_entity.type
_entity.pdbx_description
1 polymer ?
#
loop_
_entity_poly.entity_id
_entity_poly.type
_entity_poly.pdbx_seq_one_letter_code
_entity_poly.pdbx_strand_id
1 'polypeptide(L)'
;PASANKHKPWIEAEYQGIVMENDNTVLLNPPLFALDKDAPLRYAGEICGFRIHGSGVPFEAVILDKATGEGLIRAKEPVDCEAHKEHTFTIQAYDCGEGPDGANTKKSHKATVHVRVNDVNEFAPVFVEKLYRVAVTEGKLYDRILRVEAIDGDCSPQYSQICYYEILTPNIPFLIDNDGNIENTEKLQYSADRVYKFTVTAYDCGKKRASDDAEVEIQVKPTCKPSWQGWNKRIEYTPGAGSLALFPTIHLETCDEPLWNIQATVELQTNHVAKGCDRDNYSEKSLRKLCGAASGEIDLLPVPSPTANWTARLSVHYSQDSSLIYWFNGSQAAQVPVLNGPNGHEGLSDHFTLSVWMKHAVVPSKGRREEETVICSTVRSEDGYSHYSLAVHGCRISFLYWPLLESARPVKFLWKLEQVCDDEWHHYALNLEFPTVTLYVDGVSYDPALIHDNGLIHPPRPEPSLMIGACWAEEKTKEKTKGSENATDSVQGDPLSIHHYFHGYLAGFTVRPGSLESREVIECLYACREGLDYSDFDSLGKGMKVHVNPSQSLLTLEGDDVETFNHAIQHVAYMNSLRFATPGVRPLRLTTAVKCFSEESCVSIPDVEGYVVVLQPDAPQILLSGNAHFAHPASDFEAPEGIPLFPNLQISCSISHQVEAKKDENWHGTVTDTRMSDEIVHNLDGCEISLVGDDLDPEREYLLLDGALLQQRGLELVNTSAYLTITGVESIAVYEEILRQVSYHINQGAALYERKFHLSCTEMNGRYSSNEFTVEVNVLHNMNRAAHPNHILSSQQFVHRGHHLPAELSGHSLASTHNNPMVPSAATVIIVVCVGFLALMVILGILRIHSLHRRGMGQEVPGAAESGHTSTGGKESDMFWDDSALTIIVNPMESYQSCQERGAGSVEGRAGEGMEDDDDSTDSETPDSPDSSDLNDRHIIGKSDVSHRY
;
A
#
# COMPACT_ATOMS: atom_id res chain seq x y z
N PRO A 1 -36.64 77.19 -101.88
CA PRO A 1 -37.25 76.15 -101.03
C PRO A 1 -36.27 74.97 -100.85
N ALA A 2 -35.38 75.05 -99.86
CA ALA A 2 -34.35 74.04 -99.61
C ALA A 2 -33.92 74.06 -98.13
N SER A 3 -34.41 73.10 -97.33
CA SER A 3 -33.87 72.60 -96.03
C SER A 3 -34.94 71.79 -95.26
N ALA A 4 -35.65 70.87 -95.93
CA ALA A 4 -36.61 70.01 -95.24
C ALA A 4 -35.89 68.86 -94.54
N ASN A 5 -36.22 68.57 -93.28
CA ASN A 5 -35.75 67.37 -92.58
C ASN A 5 -36.39 66.14 -93.26
N LYS A 6 -35.56 65.29 -93.88
CA LYS A 6 -35.96 64.16 -94.73
C LYS A 6 -35.54 62.81 -94.14
N HIS A 7 -34.34 62.73 -93.60
CA HIS A 7 -33.78 61.48 -93.09
C HIS A 7 -34.12 61.30 -91.61
N LYS A 8 -33.91 60.08 -91.11
CA LYS A 8 -34.03 59.77 -89.69
C LYS A 8 -32.62 59.50 -89.17
N PRO A 9 -32.32 59.85 -87.92
CA PRO A 9 -31.03 59.51 -87.34
C PRO A 9 -30.91 57.99 -87.23
N TRP A 10 -29.69 57.48 -87.38
CA TRP A 10 -29.36 56.07 -87.31
C TRP A 10 -28.36 55.84 -86.16
N ILE A 11 -28.55 54.75 -85.44
CA ILE A 11 -27.71 54.27 -84.33
C ILE A 11 -27.43 52.78 -84.56
N GLU A 12 -26.49 52.19 -83.84
CA GLU A 12 -26.32 50.73 -83.86
C GLU A 12 -27.54 50.04 -83.23
N ALA A 13 -27.82 48.81 -83.65
CA ALA A 13 -29.01 48.08 -83.20
C ALA A 13 -28.91 47.52 -81.77
N GLU A 14 -27.69 47.29 -81.29
CA GLU A 14 -27.39 46.76 -79.95
C GLU A 14 -26.10 47.39 -79.41
N TYR A 15 -26.07 47.62 -78.09
CA TYR A 15 -24.91 48.11 -77.36
C TYR A 15 -24.64 47.22 -76.16
N GLN A 16 -23.38 46.85 -75.97
CA GLN A 16 -22.90 46.18 -74.76
C GLN A 16 -22.15 47.21 -73.90
N GLY A 17 -22.56 47.34 -72.64
CA GLY A 17 -22.06 48.35 -71.70
C GLY A 17 -21.52 47.72 -70.43
N ILE A 18 -20.50 48.35 -69.85
CA ILE A 18 -19.96 48.01 -68.54
C ILE A 18 -19.90 49.28 -67.70
N VAL A 19 -20.26 49.18 -66.42
CA VAL A 19 -20.14 50.23 -65.42
C VAL A 19 -19.59 49.61 -64.14
N MET A 20 -18.59 50.25 -63.51
CA MET A 20 -18.16 49.87 -62.16
C MET A 20 -19.13 50.48 -61.15
N GLU A 21 -19.41 49.84 -60.02
CA GLU A 21 -20.36 50.36 -59.00
C GLU A 21 -19.99 51.75 -58.47
N ASN A 22 -18.68 51.97 -58.31
CA ASN A 22 -18.11 53.24 -57.90
C ASN A 22 -17.94 54.28 -59.02
N ASP A 23 -18.39 53.99 -60.25
CA ASP A 23 -18.43 54.91 -61.39
C ASP A 23 -19.87 55.11 -61.89
N ASN A 24 -20.20 56.34 -62.26
CA ASN A 24 -21.49 56.64 -62.87
C ASN A 24 -21.46 56.47 -64.41
N THR A 25 -20.31 56.19 -65.02
CA THR A 25 -20.11 56.21 -66.48
C THR A 25 -20.24 54.82 -67.09
N VAL A 26 -21.16 54.64 -68.05
CA VAL A 26 -21.26 53.37 -68.78
C VAL A 26 -20.33 53.38 -69.98
N LEU A 27 -19.31 52.53 -69.97
CA LEU A 27 -18.43 52.29 -71.10
C LEU A 27 -19.13 51.38 -72.12
N LEU A 28 -19.54 51.96 -73.26
CA LEU A 28 -20.25 51.25 -74.33
C LEU A 28 -19.29 50.77 -75.43
N ASN A 29 -19.52 49.54 -75.91
CA ASN A 29 -18.89 48.98 -77.09
C ASN A 29 -19.98 48.44 -78.05
N PRO A 30 -20.14 49.01 -79.26
CA PRO A 30 -19.46 50.22 -79.77
C PRO A 30 -19.88 51.49 -79.00
N PRO A 31 -19.15 52.62 -79.11
CA PRO A 31 -19.55 53.88 -78.49
C PRO A 31 -20.87 54.43 -79.05
N LEU A 32 -21.59 55.21 -78.25
CA LEU A 32 -22.91 55.74 -78.63
C LEU A 32 -22.79 56.94 -79.59
N PHE A 33 -22.85 56.66 -80.89
CA PHE A 33 -22.97 57.66 -81.95
C PHE A 33 -24.32 57.57 -82.67
N ALA A 34 -24.90 58.71 -83.01
CA ALA A 34 -26.06 58.83 -83.89
C ALA A 34 -25.72 59.63 -85.15
N LEU A 35 -25.97 59.03 -86.32
CA LEU A 35 -25.63 59.61 -87.62
C LEU A 35 -26.90 59.98 -88.39
N ASP A 36 -27.00 61.22 -88.88
CA ASP A 36 -28.06 61.63 -89.80
C ASP A 36 -27.50 61.99 -91.19
N LYS A 37 -28.23 61.61 -92.24
CA LYS A 37 -27.88 61.89 -93.64
C LYS A 37 -28.22 63.30 -94.09
N ASP A 38 -28.97 64.06 -93.28
CA ASP A 38 -29.18 65.49 -93.49
C ASP A 38 -28.00 66.34 -92.95
N ALA A 39 -27.00 65.75 -92.28
CA ALA A 39 -25.78 66.45 -91.88
C ALA A 39 -24.96 66.94 -93.10
N PRO A 40 -24.33 68.13 -93.04
CA PRO A 40 -24.18 69.03 -91.89
C PRO A 40 -25.24 70.17 -91.86
N LEU A 41 -26.49 69.92 -92.27
CA LEU A 41 -27.55 70.93 -92.14
C LEU A 41 -27.84 71.20 -90.66
N ARG A 42 -27.77 72.47 -90.24
CA ARG A 42 -28.21 72.89 -88.89
C ARG A 42 -29.62 72.40 -88.60
N TYR A 43 -29.85 71.99 -87.36
CA TYR A 43 -31.04 71.33 -86.87
C TYR A 43 -31.33 69.96 -87.53
N ALA A 44 -31.56 69.90 -88.84
CA ALA A 44 -32.01 68.68 -89.50
C ALA A 44 -30.98 67.53 -89.48
N GLY A 45 -29.68 67.87 -89.51
CA GLY A 45 -28.58 66.91 -89.40
C GLY A 45 -27.88 66.90 -88.04
N GLU A 46 -28.39 67.64 -87.05
CA GLU A 46 -27.84 67.69 -85.69
C GLU A 46 -28.67 66.79 -84.77
N ILE A 47 -28.01 66.07 -83.86
CA ILE A 47 -28.67 65.23 -82.86
C ILE A 47 -28.98 66.10 -81.63
N CYS A 48 -30.23 66.10 -81.18
CA CYS A 48 -30.65 66.91 -80.02
C CYS A 48 -30.85 66.09 -78.74
N GLY A 49 -30.87 64.76 -78.82
CA GLY A 49 -30.77 63.92 -77.64
C GLY A 49 -31.05 62.45 -77.88
N PHE A 50 -30.67 61.65 -76.88
CA PHE A 50 -30.98 60.24 -76.78
C PHE A 50 -32.06 60.06 -75.71
N ARG A 51 -33.02 59.16 -75.94
CA ARG A 51 -34.06 58.81 -74.96
C ARG A 51 -34.03 57.32 -74.67
N ILE A 52 -33.85 56.99 -73.40
CA ILE A 52 -33.99 55.65 -72.85
C ILE A 52 -35.48 55.35 -72.63
N HIS A 53 -35.91 54.15 -73.00
CA HIS A 53 -37.26 53.63 -72.82
C HIS A 53 -37.19 52.34 -72.01
N GLY A 54 -37.82 52.38 -70.84
CA GLY A 54 -37.98 51.30 -69.88
C GLY A 54 -38.48 51.88 -68.55
N SER A 55 -39.30 51.15 -67.80
CA SER A 55 -39.73 51.54 -66.46
C SER A 55 -38.63 51.25 -65.45
N GLY A 56 -38.31 52.20 -64.56
CA GLY A 56 -37.34 51.97 -63.47
C GLY A 56 -35.87 51.87 -63.90
N VAL A 57 -35.50 52.30 -65.11
CA VAL A 57 -34.11 52.23 -65.58
C VAL A 57 -33.24 53.27 -64.86
N PRO A 58 -32.19 52.88 -64.12
CA PRO A 58 -31.36 53.80 -63.33
C PRO A 58 -30.39 54.63 -64.17
N PHE A 59 -30.42 54.51 -65.50
CA PHE A 59 -29.55 55.25 -66.42
C PHE A 59 -30.24 56.40 -67.15
N GLU A 60 -29.48 57.43 -67.48
CA GLU A 60 -29.82 58.48 -68.44
C GLU A 60 -28.80 58.54 -69.58
N ALA A 61 -29.21 59.08 -70.73
CA ALA A 61 -28.35 59.28 -71.88
C ALA A 61 -28.18 60.77 -72.16
N VAL A 62 -26.93 61.21 -72.20
CA VAL A 62 -26.52 62.61 -72.37
C VAL A 62 -25.88 62.77 -73.76
N ILE A 63 -26.14 63.90 -74.42
CA ILE A 63 -25.44 64.25 -75.65
C ILE A 63 -24.18 65.06 -75.32
N LEU A 64 -23.03 64.63 -75.85
CA LEU A 64 -21.76 65.30 -75.68
C LEU A 64 -21.55 66.36 -76.77
N ASP A 65 -21.80 66.00 -78.02
CA ASP A 65 -21.73 66.91 -79.16
C ASP A 65 -22.88 66.64 -80.16
N LYS A 66 -23.64 67.71 -80.45
CA LYS A 66 -24.80 67.69 -81.34
C LYS A 66 -24.44 67.60 -82.83
N ALA A 67 -23.24 68.05 -83.21
CA ALA A 67 -22.78 68.10 -84.58
C ALA A 67 -22.12 66.77 -85.03
N THR A 68 -21.46 66.06 -84.11
CA THR A 68 -20.95 64.69 -84.35
C THR A 68 -21.99 63.62 -84.03
N GLY A 69 -22.98 63.93 -83.20
CA GLY A 69 -23.97 62.97 -82.70
C GLY A 69 -23.43 62.05 -81.61
N GLU A 70 -22.37 62.45 -80.92
CA GLU A 70 -21.74 61.70 -79.82
C GLU A 70 -22.57 61.79 -78.54
N GLY A 71 -22.83 60.63 -77.92
CA GLY A 71 -23.55 60.51 -76.66
C GLY A 71 -22.85 59.61 -75.66
N LEU A 72 -23.32 59.69 -74.41
CA LEU A 72 -22.84 58.90 -73.30
C LEU A 72 -24.02 58.43 -72.46
N ILE A 73 -23.96 57.21 -71.92
CA ILE A 73 -24.90 56.73 -70.92
C ILE A 73 -24.23 56.85 -69.55
N ARG A 74 -24.96 57.37 -68.56
CA ARG A 74 -24.52 57.43 -67.17
C ARG A 74 -25.64 57.04 -66.21
N ALA A 75 -25.26 56.54 -65.05
CA ALA A 75 -26.19 56.26 -63.95
C ALA A 75 -26.74 57.57 -63.35
N LYS A 76 -27.99 57.52 -62.87
CA LYS A 76 -28.68 58.61 -62.17
C LYS A 76 -28.43 58.57 -60.67
N GLU A 77 -28.27 57.36 -60.16
CA GLU A 77 -28.02 56.96 -58.78
C GLU A 77 -26.90 55.91 -58.83
N PRO A 78 -26.11 55.70 -57.75
CA PRO A 78 -25.10 54.64 -57.71
C PRO A 78 -25.69 53.29 -58.10
N VAL A 79 -24.93 52.49 -58.85
CA VAL A 79 -25.32 51.13 -59.23
C VAL A 79 -24.67 50.13 -58.29
N ASP A 80 -25.39 49.05 -58.01
CA ASP A 80 -25.15 48.09 -56.93
C ASP A 80 -25.37 46.68 -57.53
N CYS A 81 -24.32 45.86 -57.50
CA CYS A 81 -24.24 44.55 -58.13
C CYS A 81 -24.85 43.46 -57.26
N GLU A 82 -24.75 43.57 -55.93
CA GLU A 82 -25.45 42.73 -54.96
C GLU A 82 -26.95 42.80 -55.18
N ALA A 83 -27.47 43.99 -55.50
CA ALA A 83 -28.85 44.22 -55.88
C ALA A 83 -29.14 43.78 -57.32
N HIS A 84 -28.43 44.30 -58.34
CA HIS A 84 -28.76 44.07 -59.77
C HIS A 84 -27.54 44.06 -60.72
N LYS A 85 -26.97 42.86 -60.94
CA LYS A 85 -25.81 42.59 -61.81
C LYS A 85 -25.94 43.01 -63.28
N GLU A 86 -27.14 42.92 -63.86
CA GLU A 86 -27.37 43.21 -65.28
C GLU A 86 -28.64 44.05 -65.48
N HIS A 87 -28.54 45.09 -66.31
CA HIS A 87 -29.65 45.93 -66.72
C HIS A 87 -29.85 45.87 -68.24
N THR A 88 -31.10 45.72 -68.68
CA THR A 88 -31.45 45.74 -70.11
C THR A 88 -32.54 46.78 -70.38
N PHE A 89 -32.29 47.69 -71.33
CA PHE A 89 -33.25 48.73 -71.72
C PHE A 89 -33.13 49.06 -73.21
N THR A 90 -34.00 49.93 -73.73
CA THR A 90 -33.92 50.36 -75.14
C THR A 90 -33.62 51.86 -75.26
N ILE A 91 -32.80 52.25 -76.22
CA ILE A 91 -32.42 53.65 -76.49
C ILE A 91 -32.82 54.08 -77.89
N GLN A 92 -33.05 55.38 -78.10
CA GLN A 92 -33.47 55.95 -79.37
C GLN A 92 -32.92 57.38 -79.52
N ALA A 93 -32.28 57.69 -80.64
CA ALA A 93 -31.78 59.02 -80.98
C ALA A 93 -32.87 59.90 -81.63
N TYR A 94 -32.77 61.21 -81.40
CA TYR A 94 -33.67 62.25 -81.88
C TYR A 94 -32.84 63.36 -82.54
N ASP A 95 -33.20 63.73 -83.77
CA ASP A 95 -32.64 64.92 -84.42
C ASP A 95 -33.17 66.22 -83.77
N CYS A 96 -32.63 67.37 -84.18
CA CYS A 96 -33.10 68.68 -83.72
C CYS A 96 -34.28 69.26 -84.53
N GLY A 97 -34.84 68.53 -85.49
CA GLY A 97 -35.98 68.98 -86.30
C GLY A 97 -35.65 70.02 -87.38
N GLU A 98 -36.67 70.74 -87.82
CA GLU A 98 -36.63 71.74 -88.90
C GLU A 98 -36.77 73.15 -88.30
N GLY A 99 -35.67 73.66 -87.73
CA GLY A 99 -35.58 74.97 -87.09
C GLY A 99 -35.47 74.94 -85.56
N PRO A 100 -35.26 76.09 -84.91
CA PRO A 100 -34.95 76.17 -83.48
C PRO A 100 -36.09 75.70 -82.56
N ASP A 101 -37.34 75.68 -83.05
CA ASP A 101 -38.52 75.27 -82.28
C ASP A 101 -38.70 73.73 -82.22
N GLY A 102 -37.83 72.95 -82.88
CA GLY A 102 -37.91 71.48 -82.87
C GLY A 102 -39.13 70.90 -83.60
N ALA A 103 -39.72 71.64 -84.55
CA ALA A 103 -40.79 71.13 -85.40
C ALA A 103 -40.26 69.99 -86.31
N ASN A 104 -41.10 69.01 -86.68
CA ASN A 104 -40.73 67.91 -87.59
C ASN A 104 -39.55 67.03 -87.14
N THR A 105 -39.26 66.93 -85.83
CA THR A 105 -38.20 66.02 -85.31
C THR A 105 -38.44 64.56 -85.69
N LYS A 106 -37.43 63.86 -86.19
CA LYS A 106 -37.48 62.41 -86.42
C LYS A 106 -36.68 61.64 -85.37
N LYS A 107 -36.87 60.33 -85.41
CA LYS A 107 -36.39 59.36 -84.42
C LYS A 107 -35.74 58.18 -85.12
N SER A 108 -34.68 57.65 -84.53
CA SER A 108 -34.05 56.40 -84.97
C SER A 108 -34.96 55.19 -84.75
N HIS A 109 -34.51 54.02 -85.19
CA HIS A 109 -35.03 52.77 -84.63
C HIS A 109 -34.65 52.66 -83.13
N LYS A 110 -35.29 51.76 -82.39
CA LYS A 110 -34.88 51.45 -81.02
C LYS A 110 -33.71 50.48 -81.06
N ALA A 111 -32.66 50.78 -80.30
CA ALA A 111 -31.55 49.88 -80.04
C ALA A 111 -31.68 49.27 -78.64
N THR A 112 -31.21 48.04 -78.44
CA THR A 112 -31.13 47.44 -77.11
C THR A 112 -29.78 47.78 -76.47
N VAL A 113 -29.77 48.07 -75.17
CA VAL A 113 -28.56 48.27 -74.39
C VAL A 113 -28.57 47.24 -73.27
N HIS A 114 -27.52 46.42 -73.21
CA HIS A 114 -27.23 45.51 -72.12
C HIS A 114 -26.07 46.12 -71.32
N VAL A 115 -26.31 46.47 -70.05
CA VAL A 115 -25.29 47.02 -69.15
C VAL A 115 -25.00 46.00 -68.06
N ARG A 116 -23.73 45.60 -67.93
CA ARG A 116 -23.23 44.84 -66.79
C ARG A 116 -22.69 45.77 -65.73
N VAL A 117 -23.07 45.51 -64.49
CA VAL A 117 -22.43 46.11 -63.32
C VAL A 117 -21.22 45.24 -62.98
N ASN A 118 -20.03 45.85 -62.99
CA ASN A 118 -18.80 45.23 -62.55
C ASN A 118 -18.58 45.53 -61.06
N ASP A 119 -18.48 44.45 -60.31
CA ASP A 119 -18.17 44.37 -58.89
C ASP A 119 -16.92 45.20 -58.49
N VAL A 120 -17.00 45.84 -57.33
CA VAL A 120 -15.92 46.49 -56.59
C VAL A 120 -15.91 45.90 -55.20
N ASN A 121 -14.86 45.15 -54.87
CA ASN A 121 -14.69 44.50 -53.57
C ASN A 121 -14.90 45.45 -52.36
N GLU A 122 -16.11 45.45 -51.81
CA GLU A 122 -16.56 46.41 -50.79
C GLU A 122 -17.00 45.72 -49.50
N PHE A 123 -17.55 44.51 -49.58
CA PHE A 123 -17.70 43.59 -48.46
C PHE A 123 -16.36 42.93 -48.10
N ALA A 124 -16.28 42.38 -46.90
CA ALA A 124 -15.09 41.68 -46.42
C ALA A 124 -15.55 40.37 -45.77
N PRO A 125 -14.71 39.31 -45.76
CA PRO A 125 -15.12 38.03 -45.22
C PRO A 125 -15.60 38.13 -43.76
N VAL A 126 -16.73 37.49 -43.47
CA VAL A 126 -17.31 37.40 -42.14
C VAL A 126 -17.40 35.93 -41.76
N PHE A 127 -16.80 35.54 -40.64
CA PHE A 127 -16.95 34.19 -40.11
C PHE A 127 -18.40 33.93 -39.66
N VAL A 128 -18.89 32.72 -39.92
CA VAL A 128 -20.23 32.27 -39.51
C VAL A 128 -20.34 32.23 -37.98
N GLU A 129 -19.27 31.83 -37.28
CA GLU A 129 -19.19 31.84 -35.83
C GLU A 129 -17.97 32.64 -35.35
N LYS A 130 -18.09 33.35 -34.23
CA LYS A 130 -16.96 34.09 -33.62
C LYS A 130 -16.03 33.20 -32.79
N LEU A 131 -16.51 32.03 -32.36
CA LEU A 131 -15.78 31.09 -31.51
C LEU A 131 -16.12 29.65 -31.87
N TYR A 132 -15.15 28.92 -32.42
CA TYR A 132 -15.28 27.49 -32.73
C TYR A 132 -14.72 26.65 -31.57
N ARG A 133 -15.52 25.70 -31.06
CA ARG A 133 -15.14 24.82 -29.94
C ARG A 133 -15.22 23.36 -30.31
N VAL A 134 -14.22 22.58 -29.91
CA VAL A 134 -14.20 21.11 -30.07
C VAL A 134 -13.35 20.45 -29.00
N ALA A 135 -13.55 19.16 -28.76
CA ALA A 135 -12.69 18.35 -27.90
C ALA A 135 -12.08 17.17 -28.67
N VAL A 136 -10.80 16.91 -28.45
CA VAL A 136 -10.01 15.85 -29.10
C VAL A 136 -9.31 14.98 -28.07
N THR A 137 -9.07 13.70 -28.38
CA THR A 137 -8.30 12.81 -27.50
C THR A 137 -6.81 13.03 -27.72
N GLU A 138 -6.02 13.04 -26.64
CA GLU A 138 -4.56 13.09 -26.71
C GLU A 138 -3.96 11.89 -27.50
N GLY A 139 -2.69 12.00 -27.89
CA GLY A 139 -1.93 10.90 -28.49
C GLY A 139 -2.28 10.58 -29.96
N LYS A 140 -3.27 11.26 -30.55
CA LYS A 140 -3.74 11.06 -31.94
C LYS A 140 -3.37 12.23 -32.85
N LEU A 141 -3.18 11.92 -34.13
CA LEU A 141 -3.17 12.89 -35.22
C LEU A 141 -4.56 12.84 -35.88
N TYR A 142 -5.10 14.01 -36.22
CA TYR A 142 -6.41 14.17 -36.82
C TYR A 142 -6.27 14.96 -38.12
N ASP A 143 -6.52 14.30 -39.25
CA ASP A 143 -6.58 14.92 -40.59
C ASP A 143 -7.69 15.98 -40.69
N ARG A 144 -8.65 15.97 -39.76
CA ARG A 144 -9.62 17.05 -39.56
C ARG A 144 -10.18 17.07 -38.13
N ILE A 145 -9.89 18.13 -37.41
CA ILE A 145 -10.39 18.42 -36.06
C ILE A 145 -11.73 19.17 -36.14
N LEU A 146 -11.76 20.29 -36.85
CA LEU A 146 -12.96 21.07 -37.13
C LEU A 146 -12.81 21.81 -38.47
N ARG A 147 -13.89 22.44 -38.96
CA ARG A 147 -13.86 23.35 -40.10
C ARG A 147 -14.38 24.72 -39.68
N VAL A 148 -13.62 25.78 -39.95
CA VAL A 148 -14.10 27.17 -39.86
C VAL A 148 -14.71 27.57 -41.21
N GLU A 149 -15.63 28.54 -41.19
CA GLU A 149 -16.35 28.96 -42.39
C GLU A 149 -16.54 30.48 -42.37
N ALA A 150 -16.13 31.15 -43.44
CA ALA A 150 -16.39 32.56 -43.69
C ALA A 150 -17.18 32.73 -44.98
N ILE A 151 -18.00 33.78 -45.01
CA ILE A 151 -18.81 34.19 -46.16
C ILE A 151 -18.48 35.63 -46.51
N ASP A 152 -18.48 35.96 -47.80
CA ASP A 152 -18.34 37.33 -48.28
C ASP A 152 -19.64 37.77 -48.99
N GLY A 153 -19.91 39.08 -48.96
CA GLY A 153 -21.14 39.69 -49.47
C GLY A 153 -21.06 40.16 -50.93
N ASP A 154 -19.85 40.30 -51.49
CA ASP A 154 -19.63 40.85 -52.83
C ASP A 154 -20.33 40.01 -53.93
N CYS A 155 -20.64 40.64 -55.05
CA CYS A 155 -21.51 40.05 -56.06
C CYS A 155 -20.80 39.00 -56.95
N SER A 156 -19.50 39.12 -57.19
CA SER A 156 -18.77 38.32 -58.17
C SER A 156 -17.97 37.19 -57.53
N PRO A 157 -17.78 36.05 -58.21
CA PRO A 157 -16.94 34.96 -57.70
C PRO A 157 -15.47 35.35 -57.44
N GLN A 158 -15.01 36.51 -57.94
CA GLN A 158 -13.65 36.98 -57.71
C GLN A 158 -13.47 37.56 -56.30
N TYR A 159 -14.53 38.08 -55.69
CA TYR A 159 -14.48 38.72 -54.37
C TYR A 159 -15.40 38.01 -53.36
N SER A 160 -16.52 37.45 -53.79
CA SER A 160 -17.44 36.66 -52.94
C SER A 160 -16.85 35.33 -52.45
N GLN A 161 -15.76 34.84 -53.04
CA GLN A 161 -15.19 33.53 -52.74
C GLN A 161 -13.98 33.65 -51.79
N ILE A 162 -14.00 32.88 -50.71
CA ILE A 162 -12.85 32.72 -49.82
C ILE A 162 -11.78 31.87 -50.52
N CYS A 163 -10.55 32.40 -50.61
CA CYS A 163 -9.45 31.77 -51.33
C CYS A 163 -8.46 31.04 -50.40
N TYR A 164 -8.25 31.53 -49.18
CA TYR A 164 -7.44 30.87 -48.16
C TYR A 164 -7.79 31.35 -46.74
N TYR A 165 -7.48 30.52 -45.76
CA TYR A 165 -7.52 30.85 -44.33
C TYR A 165 -6.09 30.90 -43.79
N GLU A 166 -5.90 31.63 -42.68
CA GLU A 166 -4.59 31.78 -42.03
C GLU A 166 -4.75 31.76 -40.51
N ILE A 167 -3.94 30.95 -39.83
CA ILE A 167 -3.82 30.99 -38.37
C ILE A 167 -2.84 32.12 -38.02
N LEU A 168 -3.32 33.09 -37.24
CA LEU A 168 -2.53 34.27 -36.85
C LEU A 168 -1.65 34.04 -35.62
N THR A 169 -1.97 33.02 -34.81
CA THR A 169 -1.23 32.70 -33.59
C THR A 169 -0.02 31.82 -33.93
N PRO A 170 1.23 32.31 -33.76
CA PRO A 170 2.43 31.54 -34.08
C PRO A 170 2.72 30.47 -33.03
N ASN A 171 3.56 29.49 -33.39
CA ASN A 171 4.07 28.44 -32.51
C ASN A 171 2.99 27.53 -31.89
N ILE A 172 1.93 27.22 -32.65
CA ILE A 172 0.90 26.26 -32.25
C ILE A 172 1.00 24.96 -33.07
N PRO A 173 0.60 23.79 -32.53
CA PRO A 173 0.70 22.50 -33.20
C PRO A 173 -0.44 22.24 -34.20
N PHE A 174 -0.86 23.25 -34.96
CA PHE A 174 -2.01 23.17 -35.88
C PHE A 174 -1.71 23.80 -37.23
N LEU A 175 -2.33 23.26 -38.28
CA LEU A 175 -2.41 23.85 -39.62
C LEU A 175 -3.87 24.04 -40.01
N ILE A 176 -4.10 24.92 -40.99
CA ILE A 176 -5.39 25.13 -41.63
C ILE A 176 -5.22 25.04 -43.14
N ASP A 177 -6.17 24.38 -43.82
CA ASP A 177 -6.21 24.35 -45.29
C ASP A 177 -7.04 25.51 -45.88
N ASN A 178 -7.03 25.63 -47.21
CA ASN A 178 -7.79 26.66 -47.91
C ASN A 178 -9.32 26.45 -47.85
N ASP A 179 -9.77 25.25 -47.49
CA ASP A 179 -11.19 24.94 -47.27
C ASP A 179 -11.64 25.27 -45.83
N GLY A 180 -10.72 25.65 -44.93
CA GLY A 180 -10.97 26.01 -43.54
C GLY A 180 -10.89 24.82 -42.56
N ASN A 181 -10.45 23.64 -43.00
CA ASN A 181 -10.26 22.48 -42.12
C ASN A 181 -8.98 22.66 -41.30
N ILE A 182 -9.06 22.39 -40.00
CA ILE A 182 -7.94 22.46 -39.06
C ILE A 182 -7.47 21.04 -38.73
N GLU A 183 -6.17 20.80 -38.81
CA GLU A 183 -5.48 19.55 -38.45
C GLU A 183 -4.38 19.81 -37.40
N ASN A 184 -3.96 18.78 -36.66
CA ASN A 184 -2.82 18.89 -35.73
C ASN A 184 -1.53 18.30 -36.31
N THR A 185 -0.42 19.04 -36.20
CA THR A 185 0.90 18.65 -36.73
C THR A 185 1.62 17.61 -35.87
N GLU A 186 1.27 17.53 -34.58
CA GLU A 186 1.85 16.62 -33.62
C GLU A 186 0.81 16.09 -32.64
N LYS A 187 1.12 14.96 -32.00
CA LYS A 187 0.24 14.30 -31.04
C LYS A 187 0.12 15.14 -29.77
N LEU A 188 -1.03 15.78 -29.58
CA LEU A 188 -1.35 16.59 -28.39
C LEU A 188 -1.27 15.72 -27.13
N GLN A 189 -0.89 16.32 -25.99
CA GLN A 189 -0.77 15.64 -24.69
C GLN A 189 -1.57 16.39 -23.62
N TYR A 190 -2.44 15.69 -22.89
CA TYR A 190 -3.30 16.28 -21.86
C TYR A 190 -2.51 16.84 -20.66
N SER A 191 -1.34 16.26 -20.40
CA SER A 191 -0.40 16.68 -19.35
C SER A 191 0.37 17.96 -19.70
N ALA A 192 0.52 18.30 -20.99
CA ALA A 192 1.19 19.50 -21.44
C ALA A 192 0.21 20.68 -21.47
N ASP A 193 -0.75 20.65 -22.40
CA ASP A 193 -1.76 21.69 -22.59
C ASP A 193 -3.15 21.07 -22.68
N ARG A 194 -4.05 21.48 -21.78
CA ARG A 194 -5.44 20.99 -21.76
C ARG A 194 -6.36 21.71 -22.74
N VAL A 195 -5.99 22.92 -23.13
CA VAL A 195 -6.79 23.80 -24.00
C VAL A 195 -5.86 24.61 -24.88
N TYR A 196 -5.97 24.47 -26.19
CA TYR A 196 -5.33 25.36 -27.16
C TYR A 196 -6.32 26.44 -27.57
N LYS A 197 -5.86 27.70 -27.55
CA LYS A 197 -6.61 28.87 -28.02
C LYS A 197 -5.80 29.62 -29.05
N PHE A 198 -6.37 29.84 -30.23
CA PHE A 198 -5.73 30.58 -31.31
C PHE A 198 -6.74 31.31 -32.17
N THR A 199 -6.24 32.21 -33.02
CA THR A 199 -7.04 33.12 -33.84
C THR A 199 -6.85 32.80 -35.32
N VAL A 200 -7.94 32.80 -36.08
CA VAL A 200 -7.96 32.50 -37.52
C VAL A 200 -8.58 33.67 -38.29
N THR A 201 -7.96 34.05 -39.41
CA THR A 201 -8.53 34.98 -40.40
C THR A 201 -8.86 34.24 -41.70
N ALA A 202 -9.78 34.80 -42.47
CA ALA A 202 -10.06 34.41 -43.84
C ALA A 202 -9.60 35.52 -44.80
N TYR A 203 -9.35 35.16 -46.06
CA TYR A 203 -9.15 36.11 -47.15
C TYR A 203 -9.96 35.70 -48.37
N ASP A 204 -10.62 36.69 -48.98
CA ASP A 204 -11.25 36.50 -50.28
C ASP A 204 -10.23 36.33 -51.41
N CYS A 205 -10.71 35.98 -52.61
CA CYS A 205 -9.89 35.91 -53.81
C CYS A 205 -9.46 37.29 -54.38
N GLY A 206 -10.01 38.39 -53.85
CA GLY A 206 -9.52 39.77 -54.03
C GLY A 206 -8.34 40.15 -53.12
N LYS A 207 -8.01 39.31 -52.13
CA LYS A 207 -7.06 39.50 -51.02
C LYS A 207 -7.50 40.50 -49.95
N LYS A 208 -8.79 40.78 -49.80
CA LYS A 208 -9.28 41.46 -48.60
C LYS A 208 -9.33 40.48 -47.45
N ARG A 209 -8.96 40.99 -46.29
CA ARG A 209 -8.93 40.25 -45.03
C ARG A 209 -10.31 40.29 -44.38
N ALA A 210 -10.67 39.22 -43.67
CA ALA A 210 -11.86 39.19 -42.83
C ALA A 210 -11.97 40.41 -41.91
N SER A 211 -13.21 40.89 -41.71
CA SER A 211 -13.51 42.09 -40.93
C SER A 211 -13.26 41.91 -39.43
N ASP A 212 -13.61 40.73 -38.92
CA ASP A 212 -13.35 40.23 -37.57
C ASP A 212 -12.66 38.86 -37.71
N ASP A 213 -11.77 38.53 -36.77
CA ASP A 213 -11.16 37.20 -36.69
C ASP A 213 -12.00 36.24 -35.84
N ALA A 214 -11.90 34.93 -36.11
CA ALA A 214 -12.51 33.90 -35.28
C ALA A 214 -11.54 33.35 -34.23
N GLU A 215 -12.01 33.12 -33.01
CA GLU A 215 -11.28 32.34 -31.99
C GLU A 215 -11.57 30.84 -32.19
N VAL A 216 -10.56 30.00 -32.02
CA VAL A 216 -10.66 28.54 -32.01
C VAL A 216 -10.17 28.02 -30.66
N GLU A 217 -10.99 27.21 -30.00
CA GLU A 217 -10.68 26.58 -28.70
C GLU A 217 -10.76 25.05 -28.84
N ILE A 218 -9.61 24.38 -28.85
CA ILE A 218 -9.48 22.92 -28.91
C ILE A 218 -9.16 22.40 -27.50
N GLN A 219 -10.08 21.65 -26.91
CA GLN A 219 -9.90 21.02 -25.60
C GLN A 219 -9.31 19.63 -25.76
N VAL A 220 -8.16 19.37 -25.14
CA VAL A 220 -7.56 18.03 -25.10
C VAL A 220 -8.26 17.24 -23.98
N LYS A 221 -8.64 16.00 -24.29
CA LYS A 221 -9.11 15.01 -23.32
C LYS A 221 -8.03 13.93 -23.13
N PRO A 222 -7.83 13.43 -21.90
CA PRO A 222 -6.91 12.32 -21.68
C PRO A 222 -7.39 11.07 -22.43
N THR A 223 -6.46 10.18 -22.75
CA THR A 223 -6.82 8.84 -23.22
C THR A 223 -7.31 8.05 -22.03
N CYS A 224 -8.53 7.53 -22.08
CA CYS A 224 -9.02 6.60 -21.06
C CYS A 224 -8.08 5.39 -21.01
N LYS A 225 -7.57 5.07 -19.82
CA LYS A 225 -6.71 3.92 -19.56
C LYS A 225 -7.39 3.05 -18.50
N PRO A 226 -7.75 1.80 -18.83
CA PRO A 226 -8.46 0.96 -17.88
C PRO A 226 -7.68 0.78 -16.58
N SER A 227 -8.33 1.10 -15.47
CA SER A 227 -7.68 1.22 -14.17
C SER A 227 -8.68 1.31 -13.02
N TRP A 228 -8.21 1.04 -11.80
CA TRP A 228 -8.96 1.25 -10.57
C TRP A 228 -8.98 2.72 -10.17
N GLN A 229 -10.19 3.27 -10.02
CA GLN A 229 -10.45 4.64 -9.59
C GLN A 229 -11.11 4.64 -8.21
N GLY A 230 -11.02 5.76 -7.48
CA GLY A 230 -11.76 5.94 -6.22
C GLY A 230 -11.24 5.17 -4.99
N TRP A 231 -9.94 4.83 -4.93
CA TRP A 231 -9.28 4.21 -3.78
C TRP A 231 -8.30 5.16 -3.06
N ASN A 232 -8.02 4.88 -1.79
CA ASN A 232 -7.07 5.64 -0.98
C ASN A 232 -5.79 4.84 -0.71
N LYS A 233 -4.61 5.43 -0.94
CA LYS A 233 -3.32 4.76 -0.68
C LYS A 233 -3.01 4.55 0.80
N ARG A 234 -3.49 5.44 1.67
CA ARG A 234 -3.39 5.34 3.13
C ARG A 234 -4.78 5.16 3.71
N ILE A 235 -4.97 4.10 4.46
CA ILE A 235 -6.22 3.77 5.17
C ILE A 235 -5.87 3.73 6.66
N GLU A 236 -6.60 4.44 7.52
CA GLU A 236 -6.30 4.49 8.95
C GLU A 236 -7.28 3.62 9.74
N TYR A 237 -6.73 2.70 10.53
CA TYR A 237 -7.50 1.78 11.35
C TYR A 237 -7.40 2.17 12.82
N THR A 238 -8.54 2.42 13.46
CA THR A 238 -8.62 2.66 14.91
C THR A 238 -8.86 1.33 15.63
N PRO A 239 -7.99 0.91 16.58
CA PRO A 239 -8.19 -0.32 17.34
C PRO A 239 -9.58 -0.41 18.00
N GLY A 240 -10.22 -1.57 17.92
CA GLY A 240 -11.58 -1.79 18.42
C GLY A 240 -12.72 -1.27 17.53
N ALA A 241 -12.44 -0.74 16.33
CA ALA A 241 -13.48 -0.32 15.38
C ALA A 241 -14.23 -1.47 14.68
N GLY A 242 -13.74 -2.72 14.79
CA GLY A 242 -14.31 -3.88 14.08
C GLY A 242 -13.80 -3.98 12.64
N SER A 243 -14.68 -4.31 11.69
CA SER A 243 -14.36 -4.37 10.26
C SER A 243 -14.39 -2.97 9.62
N LEU A 244 -13.33 -2.61 8.89
CA LEU A 244 -13.16 -1.35 8.16
C LEU A 244 -13.11 -1.63 6.65
N ALA A 245 -14.07 -1.10 5.88
CA ALA A 245 -14.06 -1.22 4.43
C ALA A 245 -12.78 -0.60 3.83
N LEU A 246 -12.01 -1.39 3.07
CA LEU A 246 -10.76 -0.94 2.46
C LEU A 246 -11.00 -0.04 1.23
N PHE A 247 -12.07 -0.34 0.48
CA PHE A 247 -12.28 0.20 -0.85
C PHE A 247 -13.70 0.78 -1.08
N PRO A 248 -14.27 1.57 -0.15
CA PRO A 248 -15.71 1.92 -0.15
C PRO A 248 -16.20 2.72 -1.37
N THR A 249 -15.29 3.33 -2.15
CA THR A 249 -15.61 4.12 -3.35
C THR A 249 -14.90 3.61 -4.61
N ILE A 250 -14.26 2.43 -4.54
CA ILE A 250 -13.49 1.92 -5.66
C ILE A 250 -14.39 1.49 -6.82
N HIS A 251 -13.92 1.70 -8.05
CA HIS A 251 -14.57 1.18 -9.25
C HIS A 251 -13.55 0.97 -10.37
N LEU A 252 -13.79 -0.05 -11.19
CA LEU A 252 -13.01 -0.36 -12.37
C LEU A 252 -13.53 0.46 -13.56
N GLU A 253 -12.68 1.32 -14.11
CA GLU A 253 -12.95 2.00 -15.38
C GLU A 253 -12.46 1.11 -16.53
N THR A 254 -13.33 0.72 -17.47
CA THR A 254 -13.00 -0.22 -18.56
C THR A 254 -12.85 0.44 -19.94
N CYS A 255 -13.08 1.74 -20.06
CA CYS A 255 -12.96 2.51 -21.30
C CYS A 255 -13.78 1.94 -22.49
N ASP A 256 -15.01 1.52 -22.21
CA ASP A 256 -15.97 0.92 -23.15
C ASP A 256 -15.57 -0.47 -23.73
N GLU A 257 -14.50 -1.10 -23.22
CA GLU A 257 -14.11 -2.46 -23.61
C GLU A 257 -14.96 -3.55 -22.91
N PRO A 258 -15.54 -4.53 -23.65
CA PRO A 258 -16.37 -5.58 -23.08
C PRO A 258 -15.53 -6.72 -22.46
N LEU A 259 -15.68 -6.91 -21.15
CA LEU A 259 -15.06 -7.99 -20.38
C LEU A 259 -16.01 -9.20 -20.24
N TRP A 260 -15.47 -10.41 -20.11
CA TRP A 260 -16.27 -11.62 -19.82
C TRP A 260 -16.02 -12.21 -18.42
N ASN A 261 -14.85 -11.94 -17.84
CA ASN A 261 -14.46 -12.41 -16.51
C ASN A 261 -13.45 -11.42 -15.92
N ILE A 262 -13.67 -11.09 -14.66
CA ILE A 262 -12.85 -10.21 -13.84
C ILE A 262 -12.45 -11.04 -12.62
N GLN A 263 -11.16 -11.20 -12.42
CA GLN A 263 -10.61 -11.78 -11.21
C GLN A 263 -9.71 -10.74 -10.54
N ALA A 264 -10.00 -10.38 -9.30
CA ALA A 264 -9.16 -9.50 -8.51
C ALA A 264 -8.74 -10.19 -7.22
N THR A 265 -7.48 -10.00 -6.84
CA THR A 265 -6.90 -10.58 -5.63
C THR A 265 -6.35 -9.46 -4.76
N VAL A 266 -6.91 -9.32 -3.56
CA VAL A 266 -6.45 -8.44 -2.50
C VAL A 266 -5.51 -9.24 -1.59
N GLU A 267 -4.30 -8.74 -1.41
CA GLU A 267 -3.25 -9.29 -0.56
C GLU A 267 -2.94 -8.29 0.56
N LEU A 268 -2.97 -8.77 1.80
CA LEU A 268 -2.60 -8.04 3.01
C LEU A 268 -1.30 -8.63 3.57
N GLN A 269 -0.25 -7.82 3.61
CA GLN A 269 1.03 -8.23 4.18
C GLN A 269 1.03 -7.93 5.68
N THR A 270 0.80 -8.98 6.48
CA THR A 270 0.94 -8.98 7.95
C THR A 270 2.34 -9.42 8.41
N ASN A 271 3.26 -9.68 7.47
CA ASN A 271 4.55 -10.33 7.69
C ASN A 271 5.63 -9.39 8.28
N HIS A 272 5.41 -8.87 9.49
CA HIS A 272 6.53 -8.49 10.35
C HIS A 272 6.93 -9.70 11.20
N VAL A 273 8.08 -10.30 10.84
CA VAL A 273 8.91 -11.22 11.63
C VAL A 273 8.19 -12.36 12.37
N ALA A 274 8.15 -13.55 11.73
CA ALA A 274 7.91 -14.85 12.38
C ALA A 274 6.54 -15.05 13.08
N LYS A 275 5.54 -15.34 12.24
CA LYS A 275 4.16 -15.80 12.56
C LYS A 275 3.21 -14.65 12.88
N GLY A 276 2.58 -14.14 11.82
CA GLY A 276 1.89 -12.86 11.87
C GLY A 276 0.69 -12.80 12.84
N CYS A 277 0.15 -11.59 12.91
CA CYS A 277 -1.23 -11.30 13.27
C CYS A 277 -1.64 -11.43 14.75
N ASP A 278 -1.00 -12.28 15.57
CA ASP A 278 -1.33 -12.32 17.01
C ASP A 278 -0.28 -12.86 17.99
N ARG A 279 0.85 -13.41 17.51
CA ARG A 279 1.79 -14.15 18.38
C ARG A 279 2.78 -13.29 19.16
N ASP A 280 2.81 -11.99 18.94
CA ASP A 280 3.76 -11.06 19.58
C ASP A 280 3.26 -10.57 20.95
N ASN A 281 1.95 -10.64 21.20
CA ASN A 281 1.33 -10.11 22.41
C ASN A 281 1.51 -11.00 23.64
N TYR A 282 1.73 -12.31 23.49
CA TYR A 282 1.88 -13.25 24.60
C TYR A 282 2.83 -14.39 24.25
N SER A 283 3.63 -14.85 25.23
CA SER A 283 4.47 -16.03 25.06
C SER A 283 3.64 -17.27 24.71
N GLU A 284 4.21 -18.21 23.94
CA GLU A 284 3.49 -19.39 23.42
C GLU A 284 2.82 -20.23 24.53
N LYS A 285 3.51 -20.42 25.65
CA LYS A 285 2.97 -21.07 26.87
C LYS A 285 1.74 -20.33 27.43
N SER A 286 1.74 -19.00 27.38
CA SER A 286 0.65 -18.15 27.85
C SER A 286 -0.54 -18.15 26.89
N LEU A 287 -0.27 -18.09 25.57
CA LEU A 287 -1.30 -18.17 24.53
C LEU A 287 -2.05 -19.51 24.59
N ARG A 288 -1.32 -20.62 24.82
CA ARG A 288 -1.92 -21.95 25.05
C ARG A 288 -2.86 -21.96 26.26
N LYS A 289 -2.46 -21.36 27.38
CA LYS A 289 -3.33 -21.21 28.57
C LYS A 289 -4.57 -20.37 28.28
N LEU A 290 -4.44 -19.26 27.55
CA LEU A 290 -5.57 -18.41 27.11
C LEU A 290 -6.53 -19.14 26.16
N CYS A 291 -6.02 -20.03 25.30
CA CYS A 291 -6.82 -20.91 24.45
C CYS A 291 -7.45 -22.10 25.18
N GLY A 292 -7.23 -22.27 26.48
CA GLY A 292 -7.78 -23.36 27.27
C GLY A 292 -7.04 -24.70 27.12
N ALA A 293 -5.80 -24.70 26.61
CA ALA A 293 -4.96 -25.89 26.56
C ALA A 293 -4.68 -26.44 27.97
N ALA A 294 -4.63 -27.76 28.12
CA ALA A 294 -4.32 -28.38 29.41
C ALA A 294 -2.81 -28.42 29.69
N SER A 295 -2.45 -28.43 30.97
CA SER A 295 -1.08 -28.62 31.45
C SER A 295 -0.51 -30.01 31.12
N GLY A 296 0.81 -30.13 30.97
CA GLY A 296 1.51 -31.40 30.70
C GLY A 296 2.30 -31.43 29.39
N GLU A 297 2.36 -30.30 28.69
CA GLU A 297 3.24 -30.09 27.54
C GLU A 297 4.73 -30.01 27.94
N ILE A 298 5.58 -30.54 27.08
CA ILE A 298 7.04 -30.53 27.21
C ILE A 298 7.61 -29.77 26.00
N ASP A 299 8.36 -28.70 26.26
CA ASP A 299 9.16 -28.03 25.23
C ASP A 299 10.42 -28.86 24.93
N LEU A 300 10.61 -29.21 23.67
CA LEU A 300 11.72 -30.01 23.17
C LEU A 300 12.91 -29.14 22.72
N LEU A 301 12.67 -27.86 22.40
CA LEU A 301 13.67 -26.86 22.01
C LEU A 301 13.62 -25.58 22.89
N PRO A 302 13.78 -25.70 24.23
CA PRO A 302 13.76 -24.55 25.12
C PRO A 302 15.07 -23.73 25.09
N VAL A 303 15.00 -22.51 25.64
CA VAL A 303 16.13 -21.58 25.82
C VAL A 303 17.37 -22.33 26.35
N PRO A 304 18.55 -22.19 25.70
CA PRO A 304 19.79 -22.76 26.21
C PRO A 304 20.07 -22.33 27.65
N SER A 305 20.07 -23.29 28.56
CA SER A 305 20.18 -23.06 30.01
C SER A 305 20.94 -24.21 30.68
N PRO A 306 21.38 -24.08 31.96
CA PRO A 306 22.06 -25.17 32.66
C PRO A 306 21.23 -26.47 32.75
N THR A 307 19.90 -26.34 32.76
CA THR A 307 18.93 -27.45 32.73
C THR A 307 18.61 -27.93 31.32
N ALA A 308 18.80 -27.11 30.28
CA ALA A 308 18.60 -27.46 28.87
C ALA A 308 19.88 -27.33 28.05
N ASN A 309 20.88 -28.18 28.35
CA ASN A 309 22.18 -28.13 27.68
C ASN A 309 22.17 -28.69 26.23
N TRP A 310 21.14 -29.44 25.81
CA TRP A 310 21.08 -30.05 24.48
C TRP A 310 20.82 -29.04 23.36
N THR A 311 20.14 -27.92 23.65
CA THR A 311 19.90 -26.83 22.69
C THR A 311 21.09 -25.89 22.53
N ALA A 312 22.06 -25.90 23.45
CA ALA A 312 23.21 -24.99 23.47
C ALA A 312 24.21 -25.14 22.29
N ARG A 313 24.07 -26.19 21.46
CA ARG A 313 24.89 -26.41 20.25
C ARG A 313 24.13 -26.14 18.94
N LEU A 314 22.86 -25.74 19.02
CA LEU A 314 22.06 -25.35 17.87
C LEU A 314 22.27 -23.88 17.54
N SER A 315 22.05 -23.54 16.26
CA SER A 315 22.09 -22.16 15.78
C SER A 315 20.77 -21.46 16.16
N VAL A 316 20.81 -20.41 16.97
CA VAL A 316 19.62 -19.68 17.43
C VAL A 316 19.55 -18.30 16.78
N HIS A 317 18.39 -17.98 16.20
CA HIS A 317 17.98 -16.62 15.85
C HIS A 317 16.90 -16.17 16.83
N TYR A 318 17.01 -14.94 17.34
CA TYR A 318 15.97 -14.31 18.14
C TYR A 318 15.07 -13.47 17.22
N SER A 319 13.74 -13.62 17.33
CA SER A 319 12.81 -12.65 16.72
C SER A 319 12.82 -11.32 17.49
N GLN A 320 12.16 -10.29 16.97
CA GLN A 320 12.03 -9.00 17.68
C GLN A 320 11.21 -9.13 18.97
N ASP A 321 10.45 -10.20 19.07
CA ASP A 321 9.35 -10.49 19.99
C ASP A 321 9.76 -11.58 21.00
N SER A 322 11.08 -11.76 21.18
CA SER A 322 11.73 -12.74 22.07
C SER A 322 11.49 -14.23 21.75
N SER A 323 10.85 -14.56 20.63
CA SER A 323 10.65 -15.97 20.24
C SER A 323 11.96 -16.62 19.72
N LEU A 324 12.15 -17.89 20.06
CA LEU A 324 13.36 -18.67 19.71
C LEU A 324 13.16 -19.40 18.39
N ILE A 325 14.04 -19.12 17.44
CA ILE A 325 14.07 -19.79 16.13
C ILE A 325 15.37 -20.59 16.04
N TYR A 326 15.26 -21.90 15.86
CA TYR A 326 16.39 -22.81 15.70
C TYR A 326 16.62 -23.09 14.22
N TRP A 327 17.82 -22.78 13.74
CA TRP A 327 18.26 -23.09 12.38
C TRP A 327 19.02 -24.42 12.35
N PHE A 328 18.57 -25.32 11.46
CA PHE A 328 19.21 -26.60 11.18
C PHE A 328 19.80 -26.55 9.77
N ASN A 329 21.11 -26.71 9.67
CA ASN A 329 21.88 -26.53 8.44
C ASN A 329 22.06 -27.82 7.59
N GLY A 330 21.30 -28.89 7.85
CA GLY A 330 21.55 -30.21 7.24
C GLY A 330 22.75 -30.98 7.80
N SER A 331 23.33 -30.55 8.94
CA SER A 331 24.36 -31.30 9.68
C SER A 331 24.26 -31.20 11.21
N GLN A 332 23.37 -30.36 11.74
CA GLN A 332 23.11 -30.20 13.18
C GLN A 332 21.94 -31.08 13.62
N ALA A 333 22.00 -31.62 14.83
CA ALA A 333 20.91 -32.35 15.48
C ALA A 333 20.99 -32.15 17.01
N ALA A 334 19.85 -32.23 17.69
CA ALA A 334 19.77 -32.19 19.15
C ALA A 334 19.28 -33.52 19.69
N GLN A 335 19.99 -34.07 20.69
CA GLN A 335 19.56 -35.26 21.42
C GLN A 335 18.95 -34.81 22.76
N VAL A 336 17.65 -35.03 22.93
CA VAL A 336 16.92 -34.64 24.13
C VAL A 336 17.14 -35.71 25.22
N PRO A 337 17.52 -35.34 26.46
CA PRO A 337 17.69 -36.29 27.56
C PRO A 337 16.37 -36.98 27.95
N VAL A 338 16.40 -38.31 28.11
CA VAL A 338 15.26 -39.08 28.61
C VAL A 338 15.30 -39.08 30.14
N LEU A 339 14.41 -38.32 30.80
CA LEU A 339 14.37 -38.24 32.28
C LEU A 339 13.65 -39.45 32.92
N ASN A 340 14.43 -40.45 33.32
CA ASN A 340 13.97 -41.54 34.19
C ASN A 340 14.00 -41.12 35.67
N GLY A 341 12.96 -40.42 36.13
CA GLY A 341 12.72 -40.07 37.54
C GLY A 341 11.62 -40.91 38.21
N PRO A 342 11.32 -40.69 39.51
CA PRO A 342 10.14 -41.26 40.18
C PRO A 342 8.82 -40.58 39.76
N ASN A 343 8.91 -39.36 39.21
CA ASN A 343 7.89 -38.73 38.37
C ASN A 343 8.32 -38.79 36.88
N GLY A 344 9.10 -39.82 36.52
CA GLY A 344 9.69 -39.96 35.20
C GLY A 344 8.64 -40.21 34.14
N HIS A 345 8.96 -39.84 32.90
CA HIS A 345 8.05 -40.00 31.78
C HIS A 345 7.53 -41.44 31.69
N GLU A 346 6.21 -41.63 31.81
CA GLU A 346 5.58 -42.67 31.00
C GLU A 346 5.98 -42.35 29.56
N GLY A 347 6.74 -43.26 28.96
CA GLY A 347 7.24 -43.07 27.60
C GLY A 347 6.07 -42.85 26.66
N LEU A 348 6.26 -41.98 25.65
CA LEU A 348 5.20 -41.54 24.74
C LEU A 348 4.29 -42.71 24.32
N SER A 349 3.04 -42.60 24.75
CA SER A 349 1.99 -43.59 24.61
C SER A 349 1.56 -43.78 23.16
N ASP A 350 0.61 -44.69 22.94
CA ASP A 350 -0.12 -44.84 21.67
C ASP A 350 -0.98 -43.62 21.29
N HIS A 351 -1.06 -42.61 22.16
CA HIS A 351 -1.74 -41.35 21.93
C HIS A 351 -0.95 -40.13 22.45
N PHE A 352 -0.70 -39.14 21.58
CA PHE A 352 -0.02 -37.88 21.91
C PHE A 352 -0.30 -36.78 20.88
N THR A 353 -0.08 -35.51 21.26
CA THR A 353 0.05 -34.40 20.31
C THR A 353 1.50 -33.95 20.18
N LEU A 354 1.95 -33.77 18.95
CA LEU A 354 3.22 -33.13 18.61
C LEU A 354 2.92 -31.79 17.93
N SER A 355 3.58 -30.71 18.32
CA SER A 355 3.37 -29.38 17.73
C SER A 355 4.69 -28.71 17.38
N VAL A 356 4.80 -28.14 16.18
CA VAL A 356 6.02 -27.46 15.73
C VAL A 356 5.70 -26.42 14.67
N TRP A 357 6.42 -25.31 14.68
CA TRP A 357 6.47 -24.41 13.53
C TRP A 357 7.70 -24.72 12.70
N MET A 358 7.51 -24.83 11.39
CA MET A 358 8.56 -25.17 10.45
C MET A 358 8.52 -24.22 9.26
N LYS A 359 9.70 -23.72 8.86
CA LYS A 359 9.95 -23.10 7.55
C LYS A 359 11.01 -23.92 6.84
N HIS A 360 10.67 -24.45 5.66
CA HIS A 360 11.51 -25.38 4.90
C HIS A 360 11.36 -25.13 3.39
N ALA A 361 12.48 -25.24 2.67
CA ALA A 361 12.58 -25.01 1.24
C ALA A 361 13.30 -26.18 0.55
N VAL A 362 12.94 -26.49 -0.70
CA VAL A 362 13.59 -27.58 -1.44
C VAL A 362 15.02 -27.18 -1.83
N VAL A 363 16.03 -27.78 -1.19
CA VAL A 363 17.44 -27.56 -1.51
C VAL A 363 17.75 -28.06 -2.94
N PRO A 364 18.17 -27.20 -3.90
CA PRO A 364 18.32 -27.62 -5.30
C PRO A 364 19.53 -28.52 -5.61
N SER A 365 20.46 -28.71 -4.68
CA SER A 365 21.86 -29.03 -4.99
C SER A 365 22.33 -30.45 -4.67
N LYS A 366 21.44 -31.43 -4.46
CA LYS A 366 21.81 -32.86 -4.37
C LYS A 366 20.94 -33.73 -5.27
N GLY A 367 21.57 -34.58 -6.07
CA GLY A 367 20.96 -35.39 -7.14
C GLY A 367 20.04 -36.54 -6.69
N ARG A 368 19.70 -36.61 -5.40
CA ARG A 368 18.58 -37.39 -4.87
C ARG A 368 17.87 -36.52 -3.83
N ARG A 369 16.55 -36.51 -3.88
CA ARG A 369 15.73 -36.05 -2.74
C ARG A 369 15.94 -37.09 -1.64
N GLU A 370 16.79 -36.77 -0.68
CA GLU A 370 16.96 -37.58 0.52
C GLU A 370 15.82 -37.26 1.49
N GLU A 371 15.51 -38.19 2.39
CA GLU A 371 14.51 -37.97 3.44
C GLU A 371 15.17 -37.18 4.58
N GLU A 372 14.50 -36.15 5.08
CA GLU A 372 15.01 -35.24 6.11
C GLU A 372 14.14 -35.37 7.38
N THR A 373 14.73 -35.70 8.52
CA THR A 373 13.98 -36.05 9.73
C THR A 373 13.89 -34.88 10.71
N VAL A 374 12.66 -34.41 10.97
CA VAL A 374 12.34 -33.34 11.91
C VAL A 374 12.47 -33.84 13.36
N ILE A 375 11.93 -35.02 13.65
CA ILE A 375 12.01 -35.67 14.97
C ILE A 375 12.01 -37.19 14.80
N CYS A 376 12.82 -37.89 15.59
CA CYS A 376 12.95 -39.34 15.57
C CYS A 376 13.20 -39.84 16.99
N SER A 377 12.38 -40.79 17.43
CA SER A 377 12.32 -41.22 18.83
C SER A 377 12.08 -42.71 18.96
N THR A 378 12.80 -43.35 19.86
CA THR A 378 12.54 -44.71 20.31
C THR A 378 12.25 -44.71 21.80
N VAL A 379 11.15 -45.35 22.18
CA VAL A 379 10.72 -45.56 23.56
C VAL A 379 10.80 -47.05 23.88
N ARG A 380 11.35 -47.40 25.04
CA ARG A 380 11.40 -48.77 25.56
C ARG A 380 10.26 -48.98 26.56
N SER A 381 9.52 -50.06 26.41
CA SER A 381 8.51 -50.53 27.37
C SER A 381 8.87 -51.95 27.86
N GLU A 382 8.02 -52.55 28.70
CA GLU A 382 8.23 -53.90 29.25
C GLU A 382 8.14 -54.99 28.16
N ASP A 383 7.18 -54.85 27.24
CA ASP A 383 6.88 -55.83 26.19
C ASP A 383 7.61 -55.59 24.84
N GLY A 384 8.40 -54.52 24.71
CA GLY A 384 9.05 -54.18 23.44
C GLY A 384 9.48 -52.72 23.31
N TYR A 385 9.47 -52.23 22.06
CA TYR A 385 9.84 -50.85 21.72
C TYR A 385 8.77 -50.24 20.84
N SER A 386 8.50 -48.95 21.04
CA SER A 386 7.74 -48.13 20.10
C SER A 386 8.68 -47.10 19.49
N HIS A 387 8.54 -46.85 18.19
CA HIS A 387 9.36 -45.88 17.48
C HIS A 387 8.49 -45.01 16.60
N TYR A 388 8.80 -43.72 16.56
CA TYR A 388 8.15 -42.80 15.65
C TYR A 388 9.15 -41.83 15.03
N SER A 389 8.86 -41.42 13.80
CA SER A 389 9.67 -40.46 13.06
C SER A 389 8.77 -39.56 12.20
N LEU A 390 8.99 -38.25 12.27
CA LEU A 390 8.36 -37.27 11.38
C LEU A 390 9.44 -36.75 10.43
N ALA A 391 9.23 -36.95 9.13
CA ALA A 391 10.21 -36.62 8.10
C ALA A 391 9.58 -35.92 6.89
N VAL A 392 10.33 -35.01 6.27
CA VAL A 392 9.97 -34.29 5.04
C VAL A 392 10.79 -34.81 3.86
N HIS A 393 10.22 -34.71 2.66
CA HIS A 393 10.87 -35.12 1.42
C HIS A 393 10.27 -34.33 0.24
N GLY A 394 10.88 -33.18 -0.07
CA GLY A 394 10.29 -32.18 -0.96
C GLY A 394 8.94 -31.68 -0.41
N CYS A 395 7.94 -31.47 -1.27
CA CYS A 395 6.57 -31.06 -0.89
C CYS A 395 5.73 -32.20 -0.29
N ARG A 396 6.30 -32.96 0.65
CA ARG A 396 5.66 -34.07 1.35
C ARG A 396 6.18 -34.14 2.77
N ILE A 397 5.27 -34.37 3.71
CA ILE A 397 5.58 -34.73 5.09
C ILE A 397 5.05 -36.13 5.35
N SER A 398 5.78 -36.92 6.14
CA SER A 398 5.40 -38.29 6.47
C SER A 398 5.67 -38.60 7.93
N PHE A 399 4.76 -39.36 8.52
CA PHE A 399 4.86 -39.83 9.89
C PHE A 399 4.94 -41.36 9.89
N LEU A 400 6.05 -41.89 10.39
CA LEU A 400 6.25 -43.32 10.60
C LEU A 400 5.92 -43.65 12.06
N TYR A 401 5.10 -44.68 12.28
CA TYR A 401 4.85 -45.25 13.60
C TYR A 401 5.06 -46.76 13.60
N TRP A 402 5.89 -47.23 14.53
CA TRP A 402 6.13 -48.63 14.82
C TRP A 402 5.52 -48.96 16.20
N PRO A 403 4.37 -49.64 16.26
CA PRO A 403 3.68 -49.96 17.52
C PRO A 403 4.38 -51.06 18.33
N LEU A 404 4.09 -51.09 19.64
CA LEU A 404 4.70 -51.96 20.67
C LEU A 404 4.55 -53.48 20.46
N LEU A 405 3.64 -53.95 19.60
CA LEU A 405 3.25 -55.36 19.49
C LEU A 405 4.18 -56.15 18.56
N GLU A 406 4.72 -57.28 19.01
CA GLU A 406 5.59 -58.20 18.22
C GLU A 406 5.02 -58.64 16.86
N SER A 407 3.69 -58.55 16.68
CA SER A 407 2.98 -58.96 15.46
C SER A 407 2.50 -57.80 14.58
N ALA A 408 2.69 -56.55 15.00
CA ALA A 408 2.20 -55.39 14.29
C ALA A 408 3.23 -54.85 13.28
N ARG A 409 2.75 -54.42 12.11
CA ARG A 409 3.58 -53.84 11.06
C ARG A 409 3.77 -52.34 11.28
N PRO A 410 4.92 -51.76 10.91
CA PRO A 410 5.08 -50.31 10.87
C PRO A 410 4.09 -49.70 9.86
N VAL A 411 3.58 -48.51 10.19
CA VAL A 411 2.64 -47.76 9.37
C VAL A 411 3.27 -46.42 9.03
N LYS A 412 3.31 -46.09 7.73
CA LYS A 412 3.74 -44.77 7.26
C LYS A 412 2.54 -44.00 6.73
N PHE A 413 2.26 -42.87 7.35
CA PHE A 413 1.24 -41.91 6.93
C PHE A 413 1.94 -40.83 6.09
N LEU A 414 1.34 -40.45 4.96
CA LEU A 414 1.93 -39.52 4.00
C LEU A 414 0.96 -38.42 3.60
N TRP A 415 1.41 -37.17 3.65
CA TRP A 415 0.68 -36.00 3.14
C TRP A 415 1.50 -35.32 2.05
N LYS A 416 0.84 -34.81 1.00
CA LYS A 416 1.43 -33.95 -0.02
C LYS A 416 0.93 -32.53 0.21
N LEU A 417 1.83 -31.64 0.59
CA LEU A 417 1.52 -30.27 1.04
C LEU A 417 2.52 -29.31 0.41
N GLU A 418 2.04 -28.17 -0.06
CA GLU A 418 2.89 -27.14 -0.69
C GLU A 418 3.57 -26.27 0.38
N GLN A 419 2.89 -26.08 1.52
CA GLN A 419 3.38 -25.50 2.78
C GLN A 419 4.68 -26.10 3.30
N VAL A 420 5.01 -27.33 2.90
CA VAL A 420 6.26 -27.99 3.31
C VAL A 420 7.44 -27.51 2.46
N CYS A 421 7.24 -26.77 1.38
CA CYS A 421 8.28 -26.54 0.37
C CYS A 421 8.28 -25.16 -0.31
N ASP A 422 7.44 -24.24 0.14
CA ASP A 422 7.27 -22.87 -0.36
C ASP A 422 8.20 -21.83 0.30
N ASP A 423 9.02 -22.25 1.26
CA ASP A 423 9.85 -21.39 2.11
C ASP A 423 9.04 -20.44 3.02
N GLU A 424 7.78 -20.72 3.36
CA GLU A 424 7.03 -19.92 4.34
C GLU A 424 6.95 -20.60 5.72
N TRP A 425 6.49 -19.84 6.73
CA TRP A 425 6.34 -20.34 8.11
C TRP A 425 4.96 -20.95 8.32
N HIS A 426 4.92 -22.27 8.56
CA HIS A 426 3.69 -23.02 8.78
C HIS A 426 3.66 -23.70 10.16
N HIS A 427 2.47 -23.80 10.74
CA HIS A 427 2.24 -24.54 11.98
C HIS A 427 1.80 -25.96 11.68
N TYR A 428 2.47 -26.95 12.29
CA TYR A 428 2.13 -28.36 12.17
C TYR A 428 1.76 -28.89 13.56
N ALA A 429 0.53 -29.39 13.70
CA ALA A 429 0.09 -30.13 14.88
C ALA A 429 -0.36 -31.54 14.48
N LEU A 430 0.33 -32.56 14.98
CA LEU A 430 0.05 -33.96 14.71
C LEU A 430 -0.58 -34.58 15.95
N ASN A 431 -1.87 -34.91 15.88
CA ASN A 431 -2.56 -35.71 16.88
C ASN A 431 -2.49 -37.18 16.47
N LEU A 432 -1.78 -38.01 17.24
CA LEU A 432 -1.77 -39.46 17.11
C LEU A 432 -2.72 -40.06 18.14
N GLU A 433 -3.66 -40.90 17.70
CA GLU A 433 -4.48 -41.79 18.54
C GLU A 433 -4.55 -43.14 17.82
N PHE A 434 -3.53 -43.98 18.00
CA PHE A 434 -3.29 -45.13 17.12
C PHE A 434 -4.51 -46.07 17.04
N PRO A 435 -4.97 -46.47 15.84
CA PRO A 435 -4.32 -46.36 14.52
C PRO A 435 -4.62 -45.08 13.74
N THR A 436 -5.33 -44.12 14.32
CA THR A 436 -5.66 -42.85 13.66
C THR A 436 -4.56 -41.80 13.88
N VAL A 437 -4.35 -40.96 12.88
CA VAL A 437 -3.50 -39.77 13.00
C VAL A 437 -4.15 -38.64 12.21
N THR A 438 -4.19 -37.45 12.81
CA THR A 438 -4.70 -36.23 12.18
C THR A 438 -3.57 -35.21 12.17
N LEU A 439 -3.17 -34.79 10.98
CA LEU A 439 -2.26 -33.66 10.80
C LEU A 439 -3.10 -32.41 10.60
N TYR A 440 -2.94 -31.44 11.48
CA TYR A 440 -3.38 -30.07 11.25
C TYR A 440 -2.19 -29.29 10.71
N VAL A 441 -2.38 -28.58 9.61
CA VAL A 441 -1.47 -27.54 9.14
C VAL A 441 -2.25 -26.26 9.10
N ASP A 442 -1.75 -25.23 9.80
CA ASP A 442 -2.38 -23.91 9.83
C ASP A 442 -3.87 -23.97 10.24
N GLY A 443 -4.16 -24.70 11.33
CA GLY A 443 -5.52 -24.96 11.82
C GLY A 443 -6.36 -25.93 10.97
N VAL A 444 -6.01 -26.17 9.71
CA VAL A 444 -6.75 -27.03 8.77
C VAL A 444 -6.32 -28.49 8.90
N SER A 445 -7.28 -29.40 9.09
CA SER A 445 -7.03 -30.84 9.15
C SER A 445 -6.82 -31.46 7.76
N TYR A 446 -5.78 -32.29 7.61
CA TYR A 446 -5.45 -33.03 6.39
C TYR A 446 -5.45 -34.55 6.61
N ASP A 447 -6.17 -35.27 5.74
CA ASP A 447 -6.23 -36.73 5.77
C ASP A 447 -4.95 -37.38 5.22
N PRO A 448 -4.37 -38.40 5.88
CA PRO A 448 -3.19 -39.11 5.40
C PRO A 448 -3.49 -40.10 4.28
N ALA A 449 -2.58 -40.22 3.31
CA ALA A 449 -2.45 -41.43 2.52
C ALA A 449 -1.76 -42.51 3.37
N LEU A 450 -2.48 -43.59 3.69
CA LEU A 450 -1.99 -44.71 4.48
C LEU A 450 -1.12 -45.64 3.61
N ILE A 451 0.14 -45.84 3.99
CA ILE A 451 1.06 -46.77 3.32
C ILE A 451 1.45 -47.87 4.33
N HIS A 452 0.94 -49.08 4.08
CA HIS A 452 1.44 -50.28 4.73
C HIS A 452 2.71 -50.76 4.01
N ASP A 453 3.85 -50.73 4.69
CA ASP A 453 5.09 -51.25 4.12
C ASP A 453 5.12 -52.79 4.19
N ASN A 454 5.69 -53.42 3.16
CA ASN A 454 5.78 -54.87 3.01
C ASN A 454 7.13 -55.45 3.47
N GLY A 455 7.93 -54.69 4.21
CA GLY A 455 9.12 -55.18 4.92
C GLY A 455 10.43 -54.52 4.53
N LEU A 456 10.40 -53.29 3.99
CA LEU A 456 11.60 -52.49 3.70
C LEU A 456 11.97 -51.49 4.82
N ILE A 457 11.12 -51.34 5.84
CA ILE A 457 11.43 -50.52 7.01
C ILE A 457 12.25 -51.35 8.00
N HIS A 458 13.51 -50.95 8.18
CA HIS A 458 14.43 -51.57 9.13
C HIS A 458 13.93 -51.36 10.58
N PRO A 459 14.06 -52.37 11.46
CA PRO A 459 13.65 -52.21 12.86
C PRO A 459 14.51 -51.15 13.56
N PRO A 460 13.90 -50.27 14.38
CA PRO A 460 14.62 -49.25 15.13
C PRO A 460 15.54 -49.86 16.18
N ARG A 461 16.66 -49.19 16.49
CA ARG A 461 17.60 -49.65 17.52
C ARG A 461 16.91 -49.71 18.90
N PRO A 462 17.05 -50.80 19.69
CA PRO A 462 16.38 -51.00 20.98
C PRO A 462 16.97 -50.16 22.14
N GLU A 463 17.38 -48.92 21.87
CA GLU A 463 17.89 -47.98 22.88
C GLU A 463 16.97 -46.76 22.96
N PRO A 464 16.46 -46.40 24.15
CA PRO A 464 15.56 -45.28 24.31
C PRO A 464 16.31 -43.96 24.07
N SER A 465 15.85 -43.18 23.10
CA SER A 465 16.52 -41.96 22.65
C SER A 465 15.60 -41.09 21.82
N LEU A 466 15.70 -39.77 21.98
CA LEU A 466 14.92 -38.76 21.26
C LEU A 466 15.87 -37.79 20.55
N MET A 467 15.73 -37.64 19.23
CA MET A 467 16.46 -36.64 18.44
C MET A 467 15.54 -35.72 17.65
N ILE A 468 16.03 -34.50 17.46
CA ILE A 468 15.45 -33.43 16.65
C ILE A 468 16.46 -33.06 15.56
N GLY A 469 15.97 -32.91 14.34
CA GLY A 469 16.75 -32.51 13.17
C GLY A 469 17.63 -33.60 12.56
N ALA A 470 17.53 -34.85 13.02
CA ALA A 470 18.10 -36.04 12.35
C ALA A 470 17.50 -37.34 12.92
N CYS A 471 17.87 -38.49 12.34
CA CYS A 471 17.55 -39.81 12.89
C CYS A 471 18.79 -40.73 12.97
N TRP A 472 18.71 -41.72 13.85
CA TRP A 472 19.74 -42.73 14.03
C TRP A 472 19.77 -43.69 12.83
N ALA A 473 20.95 -44.03 12.34
CA ALA A 473 21.12 -45.10 11.35
C ALA A 473 21.74 -46.35 11.97
N GLU A 474 21.51 -47.50 11.34
CA GLU A 474 21.99 -48.80 11.80
C GLU A 474 23.52 -48.91 11.72
N GLU A 475 24.12 -49.54 12.73
CA GLU A 475 25.50 -50.00 12.65
C GLU A 475 25.57 -51.12 11.60
N LYS A 476 26.11 -50.82 10.41
CA LYS A 476 26.25 -51.81 9.33
C LYS A 476 27.02 -53.03 9.85
N THR A 477 26.32 -54.13 10.12
CA THR A 477 26.96 -55.41 10.39
C THR A 477 27.88 -55.75 9.22
N LYS A 478 29.19 -55.77 9.48
CA LYS A 478 30.23 -56.00 8.46
C LYS A 478 29.89 -57.24 7.63
N GLU A 479 29.47 -57.05 6.39
CA GLU A 479 29.37 -58.15 5.44
C GLU A 479 30.75 -58.79 5.28
N LYS A 480 30.76 -60.13 5.28
CA LYS A 480 31.96 -60.96 5.34
C LYS A 480 32.90 -60.70 4.14
N THR A 481 33.87 -59.83 4.31
CA THR A 481 35.13 -59.90 3.55
C THR A 481 36.16 -60.68 4.38
N LYS A 482 36.68 -61.76 3.78
CA LYS A 482 37.68 -62.62 4.42
C LYS A 482 39.02 -61.91 4.54
N GLY A 483 39.68 -62.08 5.69
CA GLY A 483 41.14 -62.12 5.77
C GLY A 483 41.83 -60.83 6.20
N SER A 484 41.99 -60.67 7.52
CA SER A 484 43.32 -60.47 8.11
C SER A 484 43.23 -60.74 9.62
N GLU A 485 44.11 -61.58 10.16
CA GLU A 485 44.28 -61.72 11.60
C GLU A 485 45.13 -60.54 12.13
N ASN A 486 44.92 -60.16 13.40
CA ASN A 486 45.55 -59.05 14.14
C ASN A 486 44.83 -57.69 14.10
N ALA A 487 43.78 -57.57 14.91
CA ALA A 487 43.42 -56.32 15.57
C ALA A 487 43.04 -56.64 17.03
N THR A 488 43.67 -55.95 17.98
CA THR A 488 43.42 -56.08 19.42
C THR A 488 42.11 -55.41 19.84
N ASP A 489 41.58 -55.85 20.99
CA ASP A 489 40.33 -55.41 21.64
C ASP A 489 39.86 -53.99 21.29
N SER A 490 38.66 -53.90 20.72
CA SER A 490 37.96 -52.65 20.48
C SER A 490 37.53 -52.02 21.80
N VAL A 491 38.04 -50.82 22.08
CA VAL A 491 37.62 -50.00 23.21
C VAL A 491 36.16 -49.57 23.05
N GLN A 492 35.46 -49.49 24.17
CA GLN A 492 34.07 -49.08 24.30
C GLN A 492 33.87 -47.60 23.92
N GLY A 493 33.09 -47.33 22.85
CA GLY A 493 32.52 -45.99 22.59
C GLY A 493 32.79 -45.31 21.25
N ASP A 494 32.62 -45.99 20.10
CA ASP A 494 32.50 -45.29 18.81
C ASP A 494 31.10 -44.61 18.69
N PRO A 495 31.01 -43.35 18.23
CA PRO A 495 29.73 -42.66 18.05
C PRO A 495 29.01 -43.15 16.79
N LEU A 496 27.70 -43.39 16.92
CA LEU A 496 26.87 -43.94 15.84
C LEU A 496 26.70 -42.98 14.66
N SER A 497 26.55 -43.53 13.46
CA SER A 497 26.22 -42.76 12.26
C SER A 497 24.80 -42.19 12.33
N ILE A 498 24.69 -40.86 12.28
CA ILE A 498 23.44 -40.11 12.16
C ILE A 498 23.18 -39.83 10.67
N HIS A 499 21.94 -40.01 10.23
CA HIS A 499 21.48 -39.78 8.85
C HIS A 499 20.19 -38.94 8.82
N HIS A 500 19.78 -38.55 7.61
CA HIS A 500 18.54 -37.78 7.39
C HIS A 500 18.49 -36.47 8.18
N TYR A 501 19.58 -35.70 8.16
CA TYR A 501 19.63 -34.39 8.79
C TYR A 501 18.64 -33.43 8.13
N PHE A 502 17.92 -32.67 8.96
CA PHE A 502 16.98 -31.64 8.55
C PHE A 502 17.69 -30.34 8.14
N HIS A 503 17.20 -29.71 7.08
CA HIS A 503 17.64 -28.41 6.60
C HIS A 503 16.47 -27.41 6.57
N GLY A 504 16.33 -26.62 7.63
CA GLY A 504 15.19 -25.72 7.82
C GLY A 504 15.19 -25.01 9.17
N TYR A 505 14.18 -24.19 9.40
CA TYR A 505 13.97 -23.49 10.67
C TYR A 505 12.85 -24.16 11.47
N LEU A 506 13.08 -24.39 12.76
CA LEU A 506 12.08 -24.89 13.71
C LEU A 506 11.88 -23.89 14.86
N ALA A 507 10.65 -23.70 15.32
CA ALA A 507 10.33 -22.86 16.48
C ALA A 507 9.12 -23.42 17.25
N GLY A 508 9.10 -23.25 18.58
CA GLY A 508 7.99 -23.72 19.42
C GLY A 508 7.73 -25.22 19.28
N PHE A 509 8.77 -26.05 19.41
CA PHE A 509 8.67 -27.49 19.20
C PHE A 509 8.30 -28.18 20.50
N THR A 510 7.04 -28.61 20.63
CA THR A 510 6.50 -29.19 21.85
C THR A 510 5.87 -30.57 21.62
N VAL A 511 5.77 -31.34 22.70
CA VAL A 511 5.05 -32.62 22.73
C VAL A 511 4.20 -32.73 23.98
N ARG A 512 3.02 -33.32 23.84
CA ARG A 512 2.07 -33.57 24.91
C ARG A 512 1.80 -35.09 24.99
N PRO A 513 2.53 -35.83 25.85
CA PRO A 513 2.33 -37.27 26.03
C PRO A 513 0.98 -37.57 26.70
N GLY A 514 0.41 -38.76 26.43
CA GLY A 514 -0.78 -39.26 27.14
C GLY A 514 -2.06 -38.46 26.95
N SER A 515 -2.10 -37.50 26.03
CA SER A 515 -3.30 -36.70 25.75
C SER A 515 -3.24 -36.00 24.41
N LEU A 516 -4.42 -35.71 23.85
CA LEU A 516 -4.59 -35.00 22.60
C LEU A 516 -4.96 -33.53 22.84
N GLU A 517 -4.48 -32.65 21.97
CA GLU A 517 -4.92 -31.27 21.89
C GLU A 517 -6.22 -31.18 21.10
N SER A 518 -7.18 -30.38 21.59
CA SER A 518 -8.48 -30.27 20.93
C SER A 518 -8.40 -29.42 19.67
N ARG A 519 -9.34 -29.63 18.74
CA ARG A 519 -9.43 -28.84 17.50
C ARG A 519 -9.58 -27.35 17.81
N GLU A 520 -10.39 -27.00 18.81
CA GLU A 520 -10.68 -25.64 19.23
C GLU A 520 -9.42 -24.94 19.77
N VAL A 521 -8.55 -25.67 20.49
CA VAL A 521 -7.26 -25.13 20.96
C VAL A 521 -6.30 -24.93 19.79
N ILE A 522 -6.20 -25.89 18.87
CA ILE A 522 -5.34 -25.78 17.68
C ILE A 522 -5.80 -24.62 16.78
N GLU A 523 -7.12 -24.49 16.55
CA GLU A 523 -7.71 -23.36 15.83
C GLU A 523 -7.45 -22.05 16.57
N CYS A 524 -7.62 -21.98 17.90
CA CYS A 524 -7.34 -20.76 18.68
C CYS A 524 -5.86 -20.32 18.63
N LEU A 525 -4.92 -21.27 18.59
CA LEU A 525 -3.48 -20.99 18.50
C LEU A 525 -3.01 -20.50 17.12
N TYR A 526 -3.82 -20.74 16.09
CA TYR A 526 -3.56 -20.34 14.72
C TYR A 526 -4.43 -19.16 14.24
N ALA A 527 -5.64 -19.01 14.79
CA ALA A 527 -6.66 -18.08 14.33
C ALA A 527 -6.19 -16.63 14.43
N CYS A 528 -5.74 -16.13 13.28
CA CYS A 528 -5.37 -14.75 13.06
C CYS A 528 -6.58 -13.82 13.29
N ARG A 529 -6.44 -12.84 14.19
CA ARG A 529 -7.49 -11.86 14.54
C ARG A 529 -7.44 -10.55 13.73
N GLU A 530 -6.44 -10.39 12.86
CA GLU A 530 -6.14 -9.27 11.97
C GLU A 530 -6.06 -9.73 10.51
N GLY A 531 -7.10 -9.50 9.71
CA GLY A 531 -7.16 -10.03 8.36
C GLY A 531 -8.09 -9.29 7.40
N LEU A 532 -8.19 -9.84 6.19
CA LEU A 532 -9.18 -9.50 5.19
C LEU A 532 -10.49 -10.24 5.51
N ASP A 533 -11.56 -9.46 5.62
CA ASP A 533 -12.92 -9.90 5.90
C ASP A 533 -13.84 -9.57 4.72
N TYR A 534 -14.92 -10.34 4.60
CA TYR A 534 -15.97 -10.11 3.62
C TYR A 534 -17.33 -10.24 4.31
N SER A 535 -17.91 -9.12 4.70
CA SER A 535 -19.07 -9.11 5.61
C SER A 535 -20.42 -9.38 4.94
N ASP A 536 -20.50 -9.35 3.61
CA ASP A 536 -21.79 -9.31 2.87
C ASP A 536 -21.92 -10.41 1.80
N PHE A 537 -21.87 -11.67 2.25
CA PHE A 537 -22.14 -12.83 1.40
C PHE A 537 -23.61 -12.92 0.93
N ASP A 538 -24.54 -12.21 1.57
CA ASP A 538 -25.97 -12.24 1.23
C ASP A 538 -26.31 -11.34 0.04
N SER A 539 -25.55 -10.26 -0.22
CA SER A 539 -25.72 -9.41 -1.42
C SER A 539 -24.98 -9.90 -2.66
N LEU A 540 -24.25 -11.02 -2.58
CA LEU A 540 -23.46 -11.55 -3.70
C LEU A 540 -24.36 -11.82 -4.93
N GLY A 541 -24.12 -11.07 -6.01
CA GLY A 541 -24.82 -11.25 -7.27
C GLY A 541 -24.55 -12.63 -7.89
N LYS A 542 -25.50 -13.13 -8.68
CA LYS A 542 -25.33 -14.40 -9.41
C LYS A 542 -24.15 -14.29 -10.37
N GLY A 543 -23.17 -15.19 -10.24
CA GLY A 543 -21.94 -15.19 -11.03
C GLY A 543 -20.70 -14.85 -10.21
N MET A 544 -20.87 -14.13 -9.09
CA MET A 544 -19.78 -13.77 -8.19
C MET A 544 -19.30 -14.96 -7.34
N LYS A 545 -18.00 -15.03 -7.09
CA LYS A 545 -17.36 -15.93 -6.11
C LYS A 545 -16.38 -15.13 -5.28
N VAL A 546 -16.36 -15.37 -3.97
CA VAL A 546 -15.35 -14.84 -3.05
C VAL A 546 -14.65 -16.01 -2.37
N HIS A 547 -13.32 -15.96 -2.29
CA HIS A 547 -12.50 -16.95 -1.59
C HIS A 547 -11.49 -16.22 -0.70
N VAL A 548 -11.56 -16.48 0.61
CA VAL A 548 -10.59 -16.00 1.61
C VAL A 548 -9.70 -17.17 2.02
N ASN A 549 -8.38 -16.97 2.12
CA ASN A 549 -7.47 -18.00 2.62
C ASN A 549 -7.57 -18.19 4.16
N PRO A 550 -7.14 -19.34 4.72
CA PRO A 550 -7.25 -19.60 6.17
C PRO A 550 -6.54 -18.58 7.06
N SER A 551 -5.45 -17.97 6.58
CA SER A 551 -4.71 -16.92 7.29
C SER A 551 -5.32 -15.51 7.14
N GLN A 552 -6.44 -15.36 6.42
CA GLN A 552 -7.08 -14.09 6.10
C GLN A 552 -6.15 -13.02 5.47
N SER A 553 -5.04 -13.42 4.86
CA SER A 553 -4.07 -12.53 4.20
C SER A 553 -4.31 -12.38 2.70
N LEU A 554 -5.16 -13.22 2.10
CA LEU A 554 -5.45 -13.23 0.67
C LEU A 554 -6.95 -13.42 0.43
N LEU A 555 -7.57 -12.49 -0.30
CA LEU A 555 -8.98 -12.53 -0.68
C LEU A 555 -9.09 -12.37 -2.20
N THR A 556 -9.68 -13.37 -2.85
CA THR A 556 -9.90 -13.39 -4.31
C THR A 556 -11.38 -13.24 -4.61
N LEU A 557 -11.73 -12.29 -5.47
CA LEU A 557 -13.06 -12.15 -6.08
C LEU A 557 -13.01 -12.56 -7.55
N GLU A 558 -14.01 -13.29 -8.02
CA GLU A 558 -14.21 -13.63 -9.44
C GLU A 558 -15.66 -13.31 -9.83
N GLY A 559 -15.88 -12.57 -10.92
CA GLY A 559 -17.21 -12.28 -11.46
C GLY A 559 -17.19 -12.00 -12.97
N ASP A 560 -18.38 -11.91 -13.57
CA ASP A 560 -18.61 -11.72 -15.01
C ASP A 560 -19.23 -10.35 -15.37
N ASP A 561 -19.83 -9.65 -14.39
CA ASP A 561 -20.44 -8.33 -14.56
C ASP A 561 -19.67 -7.22 -13.80
N VAL A 562 -19.37 -6.10 -14.47
CA VAL A 562 -18.56 -4.99 -13.93
C VAL A 562 -19.27 -4.24 -12.80
N GLU A 563 -20.57 -3.99 -12.89
CA GLU A 563 -21.32 -3.26 -11.86
C GLU A 563 -21.40 -4.08 -10.56
N THR A 564 -21.75 -5.36 -10.68
CA THR A 564 -21.78 -6.31 -9.57
C THR A 564 -20.38 -6.52 -8.96
N PHE A 565 -19.33 -6.56 -9.78
CA PHE A 565 -17.95 -6.67 -9.31
C PHE A 565 -17.50 -5.44 -8.51
N ASN A 566 -17.83 -4.24 -9.00
CA ASN A 566 -17.57 -2.99 -8.29
C ASN A 566 -18.28 -2.94 -6.93
N HIS A 567 -19.54 -3.39 -6.85
CA HIS A 567 -20.25 -3.51 -5.57
C HIS A 567 -19.60 -4.53 -4.63
N ALA A 568 -19.18 -5.69 -5.14
CA ALA A 568 -18.54 -6.73 -4.34
C ALA A 568 -17.20 -6.25 -3.73
N ILE A 569 -16.30 -5.67 -4.52
CA ILE A 569 -14.99 -5.24 -4.02
C ILE A 569 -15.07 -4.09 -2.99
N GLN A 570 -16.13 -3.27 -3.03
CA GLN A 570 -16.40 -2.23 -2.03
C GLN A 570 -16.68 -2.79 -0.62
N HIS A 571 -17.11 -4.05 -0.52
CA HIS A 571 -17.39 -4.76 0.74
C HIS A 571 -16.19 -5.56 1.28
N VAL A 572 -15.04 -5.50 0.61
CA VAL A 572 -13.77 -6.02 1.16
C VAL A 572 -13.34 -5.14 2.32
N ALA A 573 -13.21 -5.74 3.50
CA ALA A 573 -12.83 -5.06 4.72
C ALA A 573 -11.49 -5.58 5.27
N TYR A 574 -10.80 -4.72 6.02
CA TYR A 574 -9.78 -5.12 6.96
C TYR A 574 -10.45 -5.21 8.34
N MET A 575 -10.34 -6.35 9.00
CA MET A 575 -10.87 -6.56 10.34
C MET A 575 -9.72 -6.82 11.30
N ASN A 576 -9.75 -6.15 12.46
CA ASN A 576 -8.86 -6.47 13.56
C ASN A 576 -9.68 -6.58 14.86
N SER A 577 -9.89 -7.81 15.34
CA SER A 577 -10.67 -8.06 16.56
C SER A 577 -9.90 -7.82 17.86
N LEU A 578 -8.62 -7.40 17.77
CA LEU A 578 -7.82 -7.01 18.93
C LEU A 578 -8.19 -5.61 19.43
N ARG A 579 -8.57 -5.54 20.71
CA ARG A 579 -8.74 -4.27 21.44
C ARG A 579 -7.43 -3.47 21.55
N PHE A 580 -6.30 -4.17 21.63
CA PHE A 580 -4.95 -3.59 21.74
C PHE A 580 -4.06 -3.98 20.54
N ALA A 581 -4.60 -3.85 19.33
CA ALA A 581 -3.89 -4.16 18.08
C ALA A 581 -2.45 -3.62 18.03
N THR A 582 -1.56 -4.34 17.34
CA THR A 582 -0.15 -3.94 17.19
C THR A 582 -0.04 -2.80 16.17
N PRO A 583 0.32 -1.57 16.58
CA PRO A 583 0.37 -0.43 15.68
C PRO A 583 1.44 -0.61 14.60
N GLY A 584 1.23 0.02 13.46
CA GLY A 584 2.18 -0.04 12.34
C GLY A 584 1.51 -0.01 10.99
N VAL A 585 2.30 -0.27 9.96
CA VAL A 585 1.88 -0.27 8.55
C VAL A 585 1.68 -1.72 8.09
N ARG A 586 0.58 -1.99 7.39
CA ARG A 586 0.31 -3.24 6.68
C ARG A 586 0.21 -2.95 5.18
N PRO A 587 1.19 -3.34 4.35
CA PRO A 587 1.08 -3.19 2.91
C PRO A 587 -0.14 -3.93 2.35
N LEU A 588 -0.84 -3.29 1.41
CA LEU A 588 -1.96 -3.85 0.65
C LEU A 588 -1.61 -3.87 -0.82
N ARG A 589 -1.86 -4.99 -1.50
CA ARG A 589 -1.76 -5.10 -2.95
C ARG A 589 -3.05 -5.63 -3.54
N LEU A 590 -3.64 -4.90 -4.48
CA LEU A 590 -4.79 -5.32 -5.28
C LEU A 590 -4.29 -5.59 -6.71
N THR A 591 -4.28 -6.85 -7.09
CA THR A 591 -3.95 -7.31 -8.45
C THR A 591 -5.23 -7.63 -9.22
N THR A 592 -5.23 -7.51 -10.54
CA THR A 592 -6.44 -7.76 -11.34
C THR A 592 -6.13 -8.38 -12.70
N ALA A 593 -6.68 -9.58 -12.93
CA ALA A 593 -6.67 -10.27 -14.20
C ALA A 593 -8.06 -10.19 -14.83
N VAL A 594 -8.17 -9.55 -15.99
CA VAL A 594 -9.39 -9.53 -16.79
C VAL A 594 -9.24 -10.48 -17.98
N LYS A 595 -10.36 -11.01 -18.46
CA LYS A 595 -10.43 -11.79 -19.70
C LYS A 595 -11.50 -11.18 -20.61
N CYS A 596 -11.17 -11.11 -21.89
CA CYS A 596 -11.91 -10.34 -22.89
C CYS A 596 -12.44 -11.25 -24.00
N PHE A 597 -13.49 -10.85 -24.71
CA PHE A 597 -14.11 -11.69 -25.75
C PHE A 597 -13.20 -11.97 -26.96
N SER A 598 -12.09 -11.25 -27.09
CA SER A 598 -11.01 -11.50 -28.04
C SER A 598 -9.70 -11.65 -27.26
N GLU A 599 -8.91 -12.69 -27.57
CA GLU A 599 -7.60 -12.91 -26.94
C GLU A 599 -6.54 -11.92 -27.44
N GLU A 600 -6.72 -11.32 -28.62
CA GLU A 600 -5.77 -10.38 -29.24
C GLU A 600 -5.89 -8.94 -28.70
N SER A 601 -6.99 -8.61 -28.00
CA SER A 601 -7.30 -7.23 -27.58
C SER A 601 -7.47 -7.06 -26.07
N CYS A 602 -6.95 -7.98 -25.25
CA CYS A 602 -7.29 -7.94 -23.84
C CYS A 602 -6.53 -6.87 -23.05
N VAL A 603 -7.31 -6.13 -22.27
CA VAL A 603 -6.89 -4.98 -21.47
C VAL A 603 -5.99 -5.42 -20.31
N SER A 604 -4.90 -4.68 -20.06
CA SER A 604 -4.09 -4.82 -18.85
C SER A 604 -4.52 -3.76 -17.83
N ILE A 605 -4.95 -4.21 -16.65
CA ILE A 605 -5.25 -3.36 -15.50
C ILE A 605 -3.97 -3.25 -14.64
N PRO A 606 -3.50 -2.04 -14.27
CA PRO A 606 -2.34 -1.89 -13.40
C PRO A 606 -2.66 -2.28 -11.96
N ASP A 607 -1.69 -2.89 -11.27
CA ASP A 607 -1.78 -3.21 -9.85
C ASP A 607 -1.92 -1.96 -8.97
N VAL A 608 -2.67 -2.09 -7.89
CA VAL A 608 -2.91 -1.05 -6.89
C VAL A 608 -2.15 -1.37 -5.60
N GLU A 609 -1.30 -0.43 -5.16
CA GLU A 609 -0.53 -0.53 -3.92
C GLU A 609 -0.98 0.49 -2.88
N GLY A 610 -1.54 -0.01 -1.78
CA GLY A 610 -1.99 0.76 -0.62
C GLY A 610 -1.32 0.30 0.67
N TYR A 611 -1.76 0.84 1.80
CA TYR A 611 -1.44 0.32 3.12
C TYR A 611 -2.48 0.72 4.18
N VAL A 612 -2.72 -0.17 5.13
CA VAL A 612 -3.43 0.13 6.38
C VAL A 612 -2.42 0.64 7.39
N VAL A 613 -2.75 1.72 8.10
CA VAL A 613 -2.03 2.22 9.28
C VAL A 613 -2.88 1.87 10.50
N VAL A 614 -2.44 0.86 11.24
CA VAL A 614 -3.01 0.54 12.56
C VAL A 614 -2.53 1.60 13.52
N LEU A 615 -3.45 2.43 14.01
CA LEU A 615 -3.16 3.49 14.98
C LEU A 615 -2.79 2.87 16.33
N GLN A 616 -2.05 3.62 17.15
CA GLN A 616 -1.71 3.20 18.50
C GLN A 616 -2.99 3.11 19.36
N PRO A 617 -3.28 1.96 20.01
CA PRO A 617 -4.40 1.87 20.92
C PRO A 617 -4.16 2.72 22.17
N ASP A 618 -5.24 3.20 22.79
CA ASP A 618 -5.16 3.81 24.13
C ASP A 618 -4.54 2.80 25.12
N ALA A 619 -3.39 3.17 25.70
CA ALA A 619 -2.64 2.26 26.54
C ALA A 619 -3.40 1.94 27.84
N PRO A 620 -3.53 0.65 28.23
CA PRO A 620 -4.00 0.29 29.55
C PRO A 620 -3.02 0.78 30.61
N GLN A 621 -3.54 1.41 31.67
CA GLN A 621 -2.79 1.85 32.83
C GLN A 621 -3.01 0.87 33.97
N ILE A 622 -1.98 0.04 34.25
CA ILE A 622 -1.96 -0.85 35.42
C ILE A 622 -1.52 -0.02 36.63
N LEU A 623 -2.41 0.13 37.60
CA LEU A 623 -2.18 0.87 38.84
C LEU A 623 -2.05 -0.10 40.02
N LEU A 624 -0.85 -0.17 40.58
CA LEU A 624 -0.52 -0.79 41.86
C LEU A 624 -0.72 0.23 42.99
N SER A 625 -1.49 -0.15 44.01
CA SER A 625 -1.77 0.68 45.17
C SER A 625 -1.78 -0.14 46.46
N GLY A 626 -1.46 0.47 47.60
CA GLY A 626 -1.38 -0.23 48.88
C GLY A 626 -0.59 0.56 49.93
N ASN A 627 -0.21 -0.11 51.01
CA ASN A 627 0.62 0.49 52.06
C ASN A 627 2.09 0.56 51.63
N ALA A 628 2.59 1.76 51.32
CA ALA A 628 3.97 1.98 50.87
C ALA A 628 5.03 2.02 51.99
N HIS A 629 4.64 1.95 53.26
CA HIS A 629 5.58 1.94 54.40
C HIS A 629 5.00 1.22 55.61
N PHE A 630 5.79 0.37 56.26
CA PHE A 630 5.46 -0.19 57.58
C PHE A 630 6.71 -0.40 58.46
N ALA A 631 6.51 -0.61 59.77
CA ALA A 631 7.58 -0.87 60.71
C ALA A 631 7.18 -1.93 61.73
N HIS A 632 8.08 -2.90 61.98
CA HIS A 632 7.86 -4.01 62.93
C HIS A 632 9.10 -4.25 63.82
N PRO A 633 8.93 -4.81 65.04
CA PRO A 633 10.02 -5.40 65.81
C PRO A 633 10.80 -6.45 65.01
N ALA A 634 12.12 -6.52 65.22
CA ALA A 634 12.97 -7.54 64.59
C ALA A 634 12.48 -8.98 64.85
N SER A 635 11.90 -9.24 66.03
CA SER A 635 11.32 -10.54 66.40
C SER A 635 10.21 -11.04 65.48
N ASP A 636 9.54 -10.15 64.76
CA ASP A 636 8.41 -10.50 63.90
C ASP A 636 8.91 -10.94 62.51
N PHE A 637 10.03 -10.38 62.05
CA PHE A 637 10.75 -10.83 60.84
C PHE A 637 11.57 -12.11 61.07
N GLU A 638 11.95 -12.39 62.33
CA GLU A 638 12.57 -13.67 62.76
C GLU A 638 11.53 -14.81 62.94
N ALA A 639 10.22 -14.52 62.81
CA ALA A 639 9.18 -15.52 62.97
C ALA A 639 9.10 -16.47 61.75
N PRO A 640 8.63 -17.73 61.91
CA PRO A 640 8.58 -18.69 60.80
C PRO A 640 7.72 -18.25 59.60
N GLU A 641 6.72 -17.39 59.83
CA GLU A 641 5.81 -16.86 58.81
C GLU A 641 6.31 -15.53 58.18
N GLY A 642 7.28 -14.87 58.82
CA GLY A 642 7.84 -13.58 58.41
C GLY A 642 6.82 -12.44 58.46
N ILE A 643 7.10 -11.35 57.74
CA ILE A 643 6.15 -10.24 57.55
C ILE A 643 5.76 -10.16 56.06
N PRO A 644 4.46 -10.18 55.70
CA PRO A 644 4.02 -10.00 54.32
C PRO A 644 4.36 -8.59 53.83
N LEU A 645 4.99 -8.48 52.66
CA LEU A 645 5.37 -7.20 52.06
C LEU A 645 4.17 -6.41 51.52
N PHE A 646 3.17 -7.12 50.97
CA PHE A 646 2.11 -6.53 50.16
C PHE A 646 0.68 -6.80 50.68
N PRO A 647 0.39 -6.81 52.00
CA PRO A 647 -0.85 -7.38 52.56
C PRO A 647 -2.13 -6.66 52.11
N ASN A 648 -2.04 -5.38 51.72
CA ASN A 648 -3.15 -4.58 51.23
C ASN A 648 -2.94 -4.11 49.77
N LEU A 649 -2.10 -4.82 48.99
CA LEU A 649 -1.91 -4.50 47.57
C LEU A 649 -3.23 -4.64 46.83
N GLN A 650 -3.60 -3.62 46.07
CA GLN A 650 -4.70 -3.60 45.12
C GLN A 650 -4.15 -3.26 43.75
N ILE A 651 -4.54 -4.04 42.75
CA ILE A 651 -4.15 -3.89 41.36
C ILE A 651 -5.42 -3.56 40.56
N SER A 652 -5.39 -2.44 39.85
CA SER A 652 -6.49 -2.01 38.99
C SER A 652 -5.96 -1.65 37.61
N CYS A 653 -6.63 -2.09 36.56
CA CYS A 653 -6.28 -1.69 35.20
C CYS A 653 -7.40 -0.83 34.62
N SER A 654 -7.05 0.26 33.92
CA SER A 654 -8.03 1.17 33.31
C SER A 654 -7.53 1.74 31.99
N ILE A 655 -8.44 2.04 31.08
CA ILE A 655 -8.15 2.69 29.80
C ILE A 655 -8.57 4.16 29.89
N SER A 656 -7.62 5.08 29.70
CA SER A 656 -7.89 6.52 29.65
C SER A 656 -8.07 7.01 28.22
N HIS A 657 -9.31 7.11 27.73
CA HIS A 657 -9.58 7.75 26.43
C HIS A 657 -9.24 9.25 26.50
N GLN A 658 -8.22 9.70 25.77
CA GLN A 658 -7.96 11.13 25.57
C GLN A 658 -8.91 11.69 24.51
N VAL A 659 -10.12 12.08 24.93
CA VAL A 659 -11.02 12.84 24.06
C VAL A 659 -10.50 14.26 23.94
N GLU A 660 -9.86 14.59 22.82
CA GLU A 660 -9.65 15.99 22.44
C GLU A 660 -11.02 16.68 22.32
N ALA A 661 -11.26 17.69 23.16
CA ALA A 661 -12.48 18.46 23.10
C ALA A 661 -12.58 19.16 21.73
N LYS A 662 -13.61 18.80 20.94
CA LYS A 662 -13.96 19.55 19.73
C LYS A 662 -14.07 21.02 20.07
N LYS A 663 -13.44 21.86 19.25
CA LYS A 663 -13.16 23.28 19.54
C LYS A 663 -14.37 24.19 19.30
N ASP A 664 -15.55 23.75 19.72
CA ASP A 664 -16.81 24.49 19.70
C ASP A 664 -17.59 24.21 21.00
N GLU A 665 -18.13 25.28 21.59
CA GLU A 665 -18.79 25.42 22.91
C GLU A 665 -17.91 25.91 24.06
N ASN A 666 -18.31 27.06 24.62
CA ASN A 666 -17.58 27.85 25.61
C ASN A 666 -17.80 27.31 27.04
N TRP A 667 -16.97 26.36 27.47
CA TRP A 667 -16.91 25.88 28.86
C TRP A 667 -15.49 25.96 29.43
N HIS A 668 -15.31 26.82 30.45
CA HIS A 668 -14.08 26.86 31.24
C HIS A 668 -14.09 25.76 32.31
N GLY A 669 -13.56 24.59 31.95
CA GLY A 669 -13.26 23.52 32.89
C GLY A 669 -12.65 22.31 32.18
N THR A 670 -11.41 21.97 32.51
CA THR A 670 -10.81 20.68 32.17
C THR A 670 -11.47 19.58 33.00
N VAL A 671 -12.64 19.13 32.55
CA VAL A 671 -13.24 17.88 33.02
C VAL A 671 -12.63 16.77 32.17
N THR A 672 -11.60 16.11 32.73
CA THR A 672 -11.21 14.78 32.27
C THR A 672 -12.32 13.82 32.63
N ASP A 673 -13.31 13.66 31.75
CA ASP A 673 -14.36 12.66 31.90
C ASP A 673 -13.78 11.28 31.56
N THR A 674 -13.03 10.72 32.52
CA THR A 674 -12.58 9.33 32.49
C THR A 674 -13.78 8.40 32.65
N ARG A 675 -14.53 8.24 31.56
CA ARG A 675 -15.43 7.10 31.37
C ARG A 675 -14.60 5.82 31.36
N MET A 676 -14.45 5.23 32.54
CA MET A 676 -14.08 3.82 32.65
C MET A 676 -15.11 3.01 31.84
N SER A 677 -14.65 2.33 30.79
CA SER A 677 -15.49 1.41 30.03
C SER A 677 -15.60 0.07 30.77
N ASP A 678 -16.69 -0.66 30.51
CA ASP A 678 -17.15 -1.83 31.27
C ASP A 678 -16.08 -2.89 31.55
N GLU A 679 -16.23 -3.57 32.70
CA GLU A 679 -15.44 -4.70 33.24
C GLU A 679 -14.54 -5.43 32.21
N ILE A 680 -13.34 -4.89 32.00
CA ILE A 680 -12.35 -5.51 31.12
C ILE A 680 -11.59 -6.57 31.91
N VAL A 681 -11.64 -7.82 31.44
CA VAL A 681 -10.84 -8.91 32.00
C VAL A 681 -9.39 -8.76 31.55
N HIS A 682 -8.62 -8.01 32.31
CA HIS A 682 -7.17 -7.89 32.18
C HIS A 682 -6.45 -9.09 32.82
N ASN A 683 -5.39 -9.56 32.17
CA ASN A 683 -4.53 -10.62 32.69
C ASN A 683 -3.08 -10.13 32.71
N LEU A 684 -2.40 -10.31 33.84
CA LEU A 684 -0.98 -9.99 33.94
C LEU A 684 -0.18 -11.19 33.42
N ASP A 685 0.97 -10.92 32.81
CA ASP A 685 1.93 -11.95 32.34
C ASP A 685 3.13 -12.12 33.27
N GLY A 686 3.36 -11.16 34.17
CA GLY A 686 4.46 -11.16 35.10
C GLY A 686 4.33 -10.09 36.16
N CYS A 687 4.96 -10.34 37.30
CA CYS A 687 5.26 -9.31 38.30
C CYS A 687 6.66 -9.55 38.86
N GLU A 688 7.45 -8.47 38.95
CA GLU A 688 8.81 -8.47 39.49
C GLU A 688 8.86 -7.66 40.79
N ILE A 689 9.47 -8.26 41.81
CA ILE A 689 9.86 -7.61 43.05
C ILE A 689 11.39 -7.45 43.02
N SER A 690 11.85 -6.23 42.77
CA SER A 690 13.27 -5.87 42.72
C SER A 690 13.68 -5.03 43.95
N LEU A 691 14.97 -5.01 44.23
CA LEU A 691 15.53 -4.38 45.43
C LEU A 691 16.04 -2.97 45.13
N VAL A 692 15.77 -2.03 46.04
CA VAL A 692 16.33 -0.67 45.96
C VAL A 692 17.55 -0.59 46.89
N GLY A 693 18.73 -0.92 46.37
CA GLY A 693 20.00 -0.89 47.09
C GLY A 693 20.86 -2.12 46.82
N ASP A 694 21.50 -2.64 47.86
CA ASP A 694 22.26 -3.90 47.80
C ASP A 694 21.32 -5.11 47.72
N ASP A 695 21.72 -6.13 46.93
CA ASP A 695 21.16 -7.48 46.90
C ASP A 695 20.90 -8.08 48.31
N LEU A 696 19.92 -8.98 48.41
CA LEU A 696 19.66 -9.77 49.61
C LEU A 696 20.87 -10.69 49.89
N ASP A 697 21.45 -10.55 51.08
CA ASP A 697 22.44 -11.50 51.61
C ASP A 697 21.69 -12.70 52.20
N PRO A 698 21.74 -13.91 51.59
CA PRO A 698 20.98 -15.07 52.06
C PRO A 698 21.36 -15.54 53.47
N GLU A 699 22.53 -15.14 53.98
CA GLU A 699 22.93 -15.40 55.36
C GLU A 699 22.21 -14.48 56.36
N ARG A 700 21.57 -13.38 55.89
CA ARG A 700 20.92 -12.36 56.74
C ARG A 700 19.43 -12.19 56.47
N GLU A 701 18.98 -12.35 55.24
CA GLU A 701 17.62 -11.98 54.82
C GLU A 701 17.22 -12.74 53.55
N TYR A 702 15.92 -13.00 53.38
CA TYR A 702 15.38 -13.64 52.19
C TYR A 702 13.88 -13.35 52.00
N LEU A 703 13.38 -13.61 50.79
CA LEU A 703 11.96 -13.60 50.45
C LEU A 703 11.42 -15.02 50.36
N LEU A 704 10.24 -15.25 50.93
CA LEU A 704 9.55 -16.53 50.96
C LEU A 704 8.19 -16.44 50.26
N LEU A 705 7.95 -17.38 49.34
CA LEU A 705 6.69 -17.58 48.63
C LEU A 705 6.55 -19.09 48.33
N ASP A 706 5.34 -19.64 48.45
CA ASP A 706 5.11 -21.08 48.20
C ASP A 706 5.06 -21.38 46.69
N GLY A 707 6.10 -22.05 46.18
CA GLY A 707 6.18 -22.49 44.79
C GLY A 707 5.15 -23.56 44.40
N ALA A 708 4.57 -24.31 45.35
CA ALA A 708 3.58 -25.34 45.03
C ALA A 708 2.26 -24.73 44.55
N LEU A 709 1.83 -23.62 45.16
CA LEU A 709 0.64 -22.87 44.79
C LEU A 709 0.76 -22.22 43.39
N LEU A 710 1.98 -21.79 43.03
CA LEU A 710 2.29 -21.26 41.69
C LEU A 710 2.25 -22.34 40.62
N GLN A 711 2.89 -23.49 40.87
CA GLN A 711 2.91 -24.62 39.94
C GLN A 711 1.50 -25.15 39.65
N GLN A 712 0.61 -25.20 40.65
CA GLN A 712 -0.79 -25.59 40.46
C GLN A 712 -1.55 -24.66 39.49
N ARG A 713 -1.17 -23.37 39.41
CA ARG A 713 -1.77 -22.37 38.52
C ARG A 713 -0.98 -22.14 37.21
N GLY A 714 0.08 -22.93 36.98
CA GLY A 714 0.93 -22.85 35.80
C GLY A 714 1.87 -21.66 35.76
N LEU A 715 2.12 -21.00 36.90
CA LEU A 715 3.03 -19.87 37.05
C LEU A 715 4.43 -20.36 37.42
N GLU A 716 5.45 -19.65 36.95
CA GLU A 716 6.86 -19.89 37.27
C GLU A 716 7.38 -18.86 38.27
N LEU A 717 8.34 -19.28 39.09
CA LEU A 717 8.99 -18.45 40.10
C LEU A 717 10.50 -18.46 39.88
N VAL A 718 11.06 -17.27 39.64
CA VAL A 718 12.50 -17.03 39.63
C VAL A 718 12.84 -16.23 40.88
N ASN A 719 13.49 -16.86 41.87
CA ASN A 719 13.90 -16.23 43.12
C ASN A 719 15.44 -16.14 43.15
N THR A 720 15.98 -14.92 43.21
CA THR A 720 17.42 -14.63 43.21
C THR A 720 17.77 -13.64 44.33
N SER A 721 19.07 -13.37 44.55
CA SER A 721 19.51 -12.34 45.50
C SER A 721 19.13 -10.91 45.08
N ALA A 722 18.91 -10.66 43.78
CA ALA A 722 18.66 -9.32 43.24
C ALA A 722 17.16 -9.03 43.02
N TYR A 723 16.38 -10.06 42.69
CA TYR A 723 14.96 -9.94 42.35
C TYR A 723 14.20 -11.26 42.57
N LEU A 724 12.89 -11.15 42.77
CA LEU A 724 11.93 -12.24 42.74
C LEU A 724 10.88 -11.94 41.68
N THR A 725 10.82 -12.76 40.63
CA THR A 725 9.88 -12.59 39.49
C THR A 725 8.94 -13.79 39.40
N ILE A 726 7.64 -13.49 39.27
CA ILE A 726 6.58 -14.45 38.99
C ILE A 726 6.16 -14.26 37.53
N THR A 727 6.16 -15.31 36.72
CA THR A 727 5.81 -15.23 35.28
C THR A 727 4.73 -16.23 34.88
N GLY A 728 3.93 -15.85 33.87
CA GLY A 728 2.85 -16.64 33.28
C GLY A 728 1.51 -15.92 33.32
N VAL A 729 0.71 -16.04 32.25
CA VAL A 729 -0.56 -15.30 32.16
C VAL A 729 -1.61 -15.79 33.15
N GLU A 730 -2.18 -14.85 33.92
CA GLU A 730 -3.26 -15.11 34.88
C GLU A 730 -4.02 -13.81 35.25
N SER A 731 -5.25 -13.96 35.75
CA SER A 731 -6.10 -12.87 36.18
C SER A 731 -5.51 -12.02 37.31
N ILE A 732 -5.78 -10.72 37.30
CA ILE A 732 -5.30 -9.75 38.31
C ILE A 732 -5.60 -10.21 39.75
N ALA A 733 -6.80 -10.75 40.01
CA ALA A 733 -7.21 -11.18 41.34
C ALA A 733 -6.35 -12.31 41.93
N VAL A 734 -5.80 -13.18 41.09
CA VAL A 734 -4.90 -14.27 41.50
C VAL A 734 -3.48 -13.72 41.73
N TYR A 735 -3.01 -12.79 40.92
CA TYR A 735 -1.76 -12.07 41.18
C TYR A 735 -1.81 -11.30 42.50
N GLU A 736 -2.94 -10.65 42.84
CA GLU A 736 -3.15 -10.07 44.17
C GLU A 736 -3.07 -11.13 45.29
N GLU A 737 -3.73 -12.28 45.13
CA GLU A 737 -3.73 -13.37 46.11
C GLU A 737 -2.31 -13.88 46.39
N ILE A 738 -1.49 -14.02 45.34
CA ILE A 738 -0.11 -14.50 45.40
C ILE A 738 0.82 -13.44 46.00
N LEU A 739 0.79 -12.20 45.50
CA LEU A 739 1.71 -11.14 45.94
C LEU A 739 1.48 -10.77 47.41
N ARG A 740 0.22 -10.84 47.90
CA ARG A 740 -0.12 -10.67 49.32
C ARG A 740 0.52 -11.72 50.25
N GLN A 741 0.98 -12.86 49.71
CA GLN A 741 1.64 -13.94 50.47
C GLN A 741 3.17 -13.85 50.46
N VAL A 742 3.79 -12.94 49.69
CA VAL A 742 5.24 -12.76 49.68
C VAL A 742 5.68 -12.20 51.04
N SER A 743 6.38 -13.02 51.81
CA SER A 743 6.87 -12.69 53.14
C SER A 743 8.37 -12.41 53.14
N TYR A 744 8.76 -11.35 53.82
CA TYR A 744 10.16 -10.99 54.05
C TYR A 744 10.60 -11.46 55.44
N HIS A 745 11.76 -12.13 55.47
CA HIS A 745 12.36 -12.74 56.65
C HIS A 745 13.76 -12.18 56.91
N ILE A 746 14.10 -12.08 58.19
CA ILE A 746 15.43 -11.69 58.67
C ILE A 746 15.98 -12.81 59.56
N ASN A 747 17.18 -13.27 59.28
CA ASN A 747 17.87 -14.28 60.08
C ASN A 747 18.27 -13.71 61.45
N GLN A 748 18.17 -14.55 62.47
CA GLN A 748 18.31 -14.13 63.87
C GLN A 748 19.66 -13.46 64.15
N GLY A 749 19.61 -12.21 64.62
CA GLY A 749 20.79 -11.40 64.93
C GLY A 749 21.37 -10.57 63.77
N ALA A 750 20.75 -10.57 62.58
CA ALA A 750 21.12 -9.63 61.52
C ALA A 750 20.69 -8.19 61.87
N ALA A 751 21.59 -7.22 61.68
CA ALA A 751 21.39 -5.82 62.05
C ALA A 751 20.97 -4.94 60.86
N LEU A 752 19.81 -5.25 60.27
CA LEU A 752 19.18 -4.49 59.18
C LEU A 752 18.16 -3.50 59.76
N TYR A 753 18.18 -2.23 59.37
CA TYR A 753 17.30 -1.19 59.93
C TYR A 753 16.19 -0.74 58.98
N GLU A 754 16.47 -0.72 57.68
CA GLU A 754 15.58 -0.24 56.61
C GLU A 754 15.84 -1.11 55.37
N ARG A 755 14.79 -1.55 54.67
CA ARG A 755 14.86 -2.18 53.34
C ARG A 755 13.75 -1.65 52.44
N LYS A 756 13.99 -1.63 51.13
CA LYS A 756 13.07 -1.11 50.11
C LYS A 756 12.90 -2.09 48.97
N PHE A 757 11.64 -2.42 48.70
CA PHE A 757 11.22 -3.35 47.66
C PHE A 757 10.40 -2.59 46.63
N HIS A 758 10.79 -2.67 45.37
CA HIS A 758 10.05 -2.14 44.23
C HIS A 758 9.21 -3.28 43.64
N LEU A 759 7.91 -3.05 43.45
CA LEU A 759 7.02 -3.96 42.73
C LEU A 759 6.60 -3.31 41.40
N SER A 760 6.72 -4.08 40.32
CA SER A 760 6.17 -3.76 39.00
C SER A 760 5.47 -4.99 38.43
N CYS A 761 4.39 -4.79 37.69
CA CYS A 761 3.63 -5.84 37.00
C CYS A 761 3.43 -5.48 35.53
N THR A 762 3.31 -6.51 34.69
CA THR A 762 3.25 -6.37 33.23
C THR A 762 2.06 -7.09 32.58
N GLU A 763 1.65 -6.59 31.41
CA GLU A 763 0.66 -7.18 30.51
C GLU A 763 1.15 -7.09 29.06
N MET A 764 0.77 -8.09 28.24
CA MET A 764 1.15 -8.27 26.84
C MET A 764 2.67 -8.38 26.56
N ASN A 765 3.32 -9.39 27.11
CA ASN A 765 4.76 -9.69 27.05
C ASN A 765 5.64 -8.49 27.45
N GLY A 766 5.27 -7.78 28.52
CA GLY A 766 5.99 -6.59 28.99
C GLY A 766 5.69 -5.29 28.23
N ARG A 767 4.78 -5.30 27.23
CA ARG A 767 4.40 -4.13 26.42
C ARG A 767 3.77 -3.01 27.25
N TYR A 768 3.06 -3.36 28.33
CA TYR A 768 2.52 -2.41 29.29
C TYR A 768 2.99 -2.78 30.68
N SER A 769 3.58 -1.82 31.38
CA SER A 769 4.02 -1.95 32.76
C SER A 769 3.17 -1.08 33.69
N SER A 770 3.12 -1.47 34.96
CA SER A 770 2.48 -0.67 36.00
C SER A 770 3.28 0.55 36.40
N ASN A 771 2.68 1.41 37.23
CA ASN A 771 3.47 2.35 38.00
C ASN A 771 4.48 1.62 38.91
N GLU A 772 5.57 2.32 39.20
CA GLU A 772 6.51 1.99 40.27
C GLU A 772 5.80 2.04 41.62
N PHE A 773 5.73 0.91 42.34
CA PHE A 773 5.20 0.82 43.70
C PHE A 773 6.29 0.35 44.67
N THR A 774 6.88 1.28 45.42
CA THR A 774 7.92 0.99 46.42
C THR A 774 7.32 0.80 47.81
N VAL A 775 7.73 -0.26 48.51
CA VAL A 775 7.43 -0.50 49.93
C VAL A 775 8.70 -0.32 50.77
N GLU A 776 8.65 0.58 51.75
CA GLU A 776 9.68 0.79 52.76
C GLU A 776 9.38 -0.01 54.04
N VAL A 777 10.34 -0.85 54.43
CA VAL A 777 10.27 -1.76 55.57
C VAL A 777 11.27 -1.31 56.63
N ASN A 778 10.78 -0.85 57.78
CA ASN A 778 11.61 -0.39 58.89
C ASN A 778 11.63 -1.40 60.06
N VAL A 779 12.83 -1.74 60.54
CA VAL A 779 13.06 -2.84 61.50
C VAL A 779 13.52 -2.31 62.86
N LEU A 780 12.73 -2.60 63.90
CA LEU A 780 12.90 -2.00 65.22
C LEU A 780 13.70 -2.90 66.18
N HIS A 781 15.03 -2.75 66.16
CA HIS A 781 16.01 -3.55 66.92
C HIS A 781 16.13 -3.27 68.44
N ASN A 782 15.16 -2.61 69.09
CA ASN A 782 15.28 -2.26 70.52
C ASN A 782 13.97 -2.27 71.32
N MET A 783 13.00 -3.11 70.94
CA MET A 783 11.78 -3.34 71.71
C MET A 783 11.96 -4.45 72.75
N ASN A 784 12.67 -4.12 73.84
CA ASN A 784 12.80 -5.03 74.99
C ASN A 784 11.43 -5.37 75.60
N ARG A 785 11.15 -6.68 75.78
CA ARG A 785 9.95 -7.18 76.47
C ARG A 785 9.94 -6.75 77.95
N ALA A 786 9.38 -5.59 78.24
CA ALA A 786 9.08 -5.15 79.60
C ALA A 786 7.82 -5.87 80.13
N ALA A 787 8.01 -7.09 80.64
CA ALA A 787 6.96 -7.81 81.36
C ALA A 787 6.68 -7.13 82.71
N HIS A 788 5.54 -6.43 82.84
CA HIS A 788 5.02 -5.93 84.12
C HIS A 788 3.58 -6.39 84.38
N PRO A 789 3.35 -7.29 85.36
CA PRO A 789 2.01 -7.68 85.78
C PRO A 789 1.33 -6.63 86.68
N ASN A 790 0.10 -6.25 86.30
CA ASN A 790 -1.03 -5.77 87.13
C ASN A 790 -0.83 -4.62 88.16
N HIS A 791 -1.46 -3.45 87.92
CA HIS A 791 -2.79 -3.07 88.45
C HIS A 791 -3.15 -1.61 87.99
N ILE A 792 -4.18 -1.40 87.16
CA ILE A 792 -5.57 -0.97 87.50
C ILE A 792 -5.67 0.43 88.16
N LEU A 793 -6.54 1.37 87.75
CA LEU A 793 -7.57 1.43 86.68
C LEU A 793 -6.97 2.11 85.41
N SER A 794 -7.65 2.47 84.30
CA SER A 794 -9.03 2.44 83.75
C SER A 794 -8.90 2.52 82.21
N SER A 795 -9.91 2.39 81.33
CA SER A 795 -11.39 2.31 81.38
C SER A 795 -11.89 1.25 80.39
N GLN A 796 -13.06 0.64 80.63
CA GLN A 796 -13.65 -0.37 79.73
C GLN A 796 -14.66 0.21 78.73
N GLN A 797 -14.77 -0.49 77.59
CA GLN A 797 -15.91 -0.57 76.66
C GLN A 797 -16.35 0.71 75.91
N PHE A 798 -16.34 0.62 74.58
CA PHE A 798 -17.59 0.40 73.84
C PHE A 798 -17.35 -0.43 72.57
N VAL A 799 -17.96 -1.62 72.53
CA VAL A 799 -18.23 -2.35 71.28
C VAL A 799 -19.58 -1.85 70.78
N HIS A 800 -19.70 -1.52 69.50
CA HIS A 800 -21.01 -1.48 68.83
C HIS A 800 -21.00 -2.41 67.63
N ARG A 801 -21.93 -3.36 67.67
CA ARG A 801 -22.19 -4.35 66.63
C ARG A 801 -23.52 -3.95 65.97
N GLY A 802 -23.50 -3.66 64.68
CA GLY A 802 -24.71 -3.36 63.91
C GLY A 802 -24.75 -4.23 62.66
N HIS A 803 -25.74 -5.12 62.57
CA HIS A 803 -26.14 -5.75 61.31
C HIS A 803 -27.33 -4.99 60.76
N HIS A 804 -27.29 -4.56 59.49
CA HIS A 804 -28.45 -4.48 58.58
C HIS A 804 -27.93 -4.38 57.13
N LEU A 805 -28.51 -5.16 56.21
CA LEU A 805 -28.37 -5.00 54.75
C LEU A 805 -29.49 -4.03 54.23
N PRO A 806 -29.66 -3.81 52.91
CA PRO A 806 -29.04 -2.76 52.12
C PRO A 806 -30.05 -1.74 51.56
N ALA A 807 -29.61 -0.59 51.03
CA ALA A 807 -30.45 0.27 50.17
C ALA A 807 -29.64 1.27 49.31
N GLU A 808 -30.28 1.67 48.21
CA GLU A 808 -29.83 2.42 47.04
C GLU A 808 -29.33 3.88 47.19
N LEU A 809 -28.56 4.29 46.17
CA LEU A 809 -28.51 5.57 45.43
C LEU A 809 -28.36 6.96 46.12
N SER A 810 -27.57 7.78 45.40
CA SER A 810 -27.67 9.24 45.21
C SER A 810 -27.11 10.21 46.27
N GLY A 811 -26.27 11.15 45.79
CA GLY A 811 -26.43 12.56 46.18
C GLY A 811 -25.19 13.30 46.72
N HIS A 812 -24.54 14.05 45.83
CA HIS A 812 -23.58 15.14 46.06
C HIS A 812 -23.57 15.88 47.42
N SER A 813 -22.38 16.19 47.96
CA SER A 813 -21.95 17.59 48.21
C SER A 813 -20.51 17.78 48.72
N LEU A 814 -19.73 18.53 47.93
CA LEU A 814 -18.89 19.69 48.29
C LEU A 814 -18.00 19.67 49.56
N ALA A 815 -16.68 19.63 49.28
CA ALA A 815 -15.64 20.54 49.76
C ALA A 815 -15.69 21.13 51.19
N SER A 816 -14.64 20.82 51.97
CA SER A 816 -14.14 21.71 53.03
C SER A 816 -12.61 21.69 53.06
N THR A 817 -11.98 22.79 52.68
CA THR A 817 -10.54 23.01 52.82
C THR A 817 -10.16 23.17 54.29
N HIS A 818 -9.05 22.56 54.73
CA HIS A 818 -8.47 22.87 56.04
C HIS A 818 -7.00 23.28 55.88
N ASN A 819 -6.74 24.59 55.93
CA ASN A 819 -5.40 25.13 56.04
C ASN A 819 -4.83 24.85 57.44
N ASN A 820 -3.54 24.54 57.50
CA ASN A 820 -2.72 24.73 58.70
C ASN A 820 -1.38 25.39 58.27
N PRO A 821 -0.88 26.40 58.99
CA PRO A 821 0.30 27.15 58.57
C PRO A 821 1.59 26.43 58.98
N MET A 822 2.40 26.02 58.01
CA MET A 822 3.78 25.60 58.28
C MET A 822 4.74 26.78 58.22
N VAL A 823 5.55 26.96 59.27
CA VAL A 823 6.74 27.80 59.24
C VAL A 823 7.74 27.15 58.28
N PRO A 824 8.24 27.83 57.22
CA PRO A 824 9.02 27.15 56.20
C PRO A 824 10.43 26.79 56.68
N SER A 825 10.81 25.52 56.53
CA SER A 825 12.19 25.04 56.74
C SER A 825 13.15 25.77 55.79
N ALA A 826 14.40 25.99 56.22
CA ALA A 826 15.41 26.77 55.49
C ALA A 826 15.62 26.32 54.01
N ALA A 827 15.37 25.05 53.71
CA ALA A 827 15.38 24.52 52.33
C ALA A 827 14.40 25.26 51.40
N THR A 828 13.20 25.61 51.87
CA THR A 828 12.20 26.33 51.06
C THR A 828 12.64 27.76 50.72
N VAL A 829 13.33 28.44 51.64
CA VAL A 829 13.89 29.78 51.39
C VAL A 829 14.98 29.69 50.32
N ILE A 830 15.83 28.66 50.38
CA ILE A 830 16.87 28.40 49.37
C ILE A 830 16.22 28.10 48.01
N ILE A 831 15.19 27.24 47.95
CA ILE A 831 14.48 26.92 46.71
C ILE A 831 13.82 28.17 46.11
N VAL A 832 13.14 29.00 46.91
CA VAL A 832 12.53 30.25 46.43
C VAL A 832 13.58 31.24 45.91
N VAL A 833 14.76 31.33 46.55
CA VAL A 833 15.89 32.15 46.06
C VAL A 833 16.46 31.59 44.76
N CYS A 834 16.65 30.28 44.64
CA CYS A 834 17.16 29.63 43.43
C CYS A 834 16.19 29.75 42.24
N VAL A 835 14.89 29.52 42.47
CA VAL A 835 13.84 29.69 41.45
C VAL A 835 13.70 31.16 41.06
N GLY A 836 13.78 32.09 42.02
CA GLY A 836 13.81 33.52 41.73
C GLY A 836 15.02 33.95 40.90
N PHE A 837 16.20 33.38 41.17
CA PHE A 837 17.41 33.63 40.38
C PHE A 837 17.32 33.07 38.96
N LEU A 838 16.80 31.85 38.80
CA LEU A 838 16.54 31.24 37.48
C LEU A 838 15.51 32.04 36.67
N ALA A 839 14.40 32.44 37.28
CA ALA A 839 13.40 33.29 36.62
C ALA A 839 14.00 34.63 36.18
N LEU A 840 14.84 35.25 37.00
CA LEU A 840 15.53 36.50 36.67
C LEU A 840 16.55 36.31 35.52
N MET A 841 17.26 35.19 35.48
CA MET A 841 18.13 34.82 34.35
C MET A 841 17.35 34.63 33.04
N VAL A 842 16.20 33.94 33.08
CA VAL A 842 15.32 33.77 31.90
C VAL A 842 14.76 35.10 31.42
N ILE A 843 14.30 35.97 32.32
CA ILE A 843 13.80 37.31 31.98
C ILE A 843 14.90 38.18 31.35
N LEU A 844 16.12 38.15 31.90
CA LEU A 844 17.26 38.85 31.30
C LEU A 844 17.63 38.27 29.93
N GLY A 845 17.55 36.95 29.75
CA GLY A 845 17.75 36.29 28.45
C GLY A 845 16.74 36.76 27.39
N ILE A 846 15.45 36.73 27.72
CA ILE A 846 14.37 37.20 26.84
C ILE A 846 14.56 38.69 26.50
N LEU A 847 14.86 39.54 27.48
CA LEU A 847 15.12 40.97 27.25
C LEU A 847 16.34 41.20 26.33
N ARG A 848 17.39 40.38 26.43
CA ARG A 848 18.57 40.44 25.56
C ARG A 848 18.21 40.08 24.12
N ILE A 849 17.43 39.01 23.91
CA ILE A 849 16.93 38.57 22.60
C ILE A 849 15.99 39.62 21.97
N HIS A 850 15.10 40.23 22.75
CA HIS A 850 14.22 41.30 22.30
C HIS A 850 14.99 42.59 21.94
N SER A 851 16.09 42.89 22.64
CA SER A 851 16.95 44.04 22.32
C SER A 851 17.72 43.87 21.00
N LEU A 852 18.06 42.63 20.64
CA LEU A 852 18.72 42.28 19.38
C LEU A 852 17.74 42.33 18.20
N HIS A 853 16.53 41.79 18.36
CA HIS A 853 15.50 41.84 17.32
C HIS A 853 15.03 43.27 16.97
N ARG A 854 15.15 44.24 17.89
CA ARG A 854 14.73 45.63 17.64
C ARG A 854 15.69 46.45 16.77
N ARG A 855 16.75 45.85 16.24
CA ARG A 855 17.68 46.45 15.25
C ARG A 855 17.50 45.95 13.81
N GLY A 856 16.56 45.03 13.57
CA GLY A 856 16.41 44.34 12.27
C GLY A 856 15.32 44.84 11.33
N MET A 857 14.54 45.88 11.68
CA MET A 857 13.41 46.33 10.86
C MET A 857 13.39 47.86 10.73
N GLY A 858 13.81 48.38 9.57
CA GLY A 858 13.79 49.82 9.29
C GLY A 858 14.46 50.25 7.99
N GLN A 859 13.62 50.45 6.96
CA GLN A 859 13.72 51.45 5.89
C GLN A 859 14.11 50.99 4.47
N GLU A 860 13.34 51.50 3.50
CA GLU A 860 13.27 51.11 2.08
C GLU A 860 14.06 52.06 1.14
N VAL A 861 14.75 51.48 0.13
CA VAL A 861 14.78 51.90 -1.32
C VAL A 861 15.40 53.28 -1.70
N PRO A 862 16.03 53.51 -2.91
CA PRO A 862 16.77 52.65 -3.86
C PRO A 862 18.17 53.20 -4.28
N GLY A 863 18.97 52.44 -5.07
CA GLY A 863 19.86 53.07 -6.09
C GLY A 863 21.21 52.42 -6.48
N ALA A 864 21.27 51.93 -7.73
CA ALA A 864 22.39 51.97 -8.70
C ALA A 864 23.78 51.27 -8.50
N ALA A 865 24.16 50.54 -9.56
CA ALA A 865 25.47 50.46 -10.23
C ALA A 865 26.66 49.57 -9.73
N GLU A 866 27.03 48.64 -10.63
CA GLU A 866 28.39 48.24 -11.09
C GLU A 866 29.48 47.61 -10.18
N SER A 867 29.82 46.35 -10.55
CA SER A 867 31.19 45.81 -10.78
C SER A 867 32.09 45.32 -9.62
N GLY A 868 32.90 44.29 -9.92
CA GLY A 868 34.33 44.31 -9.55
C GLY A 868 34.89 43.36 -8.47
N HIS A 869 35.15 42.10 -8.83
CA HIS A 869 36.30 41.23 -8.46
C HIS A 869 37.19 41.41 -7.17
N THR A 870 37.57 40.23 -6.63
CA THR A 870 38.91 39.82 -6.09
C THR A 870 39.41 40.21 -4.67
N SER A 871 39.27 39.24 -3.75
CA SER A 871 40.35 38.48 -3.03
C SER A 871 41.35 39.12 -2.04
N THR A 872 41.63 38.35 -0.96
CA THR A 872 42.72 38.45 0.06
C THR A 872 42.61 39.62 1.05
N GLY A 873 42.85 39.52 2.37
CA GLY A 873 43.30 38.44 3.29
C GLY A 873 44.25 39.05 4.36
N GLY A 874 44.24 38.77 5.67
CA GLY A 874 43.41 37.93 6.56
C GLY A 874 43.89 38.05 8.03
N LYS A 875 43.47 37.13 8.93
CA LYS A 875 43.91 36.91 10.34
C LYS A 875 43.44 37.94 11.41
N GLU A 876 43.08 37.58 12.65
CA GLU A 876 42.92 36.25 13.32
C GLU A 876 42.06 36.36 14.61
N SER A 877 41.51 35.23 15.10
CA SER A 877 40.87 35.00 16.44
C SER A 877 39.60 35.83 16.82
N ASP A 878 38.55 35.30 17.48
CA ASP A 878 38.36 33.96 18.07
C ASP A 878 36.88 33.53 18.20
N MET A 879 36.66 32.21 18.22
CA MET A 879 35.51 31.45 18.76
C MET A 879 34.07 31.82 18.32
N PHE A 880 33.54 31.03 17.38
CA PHE A 880 32.11 30.75 17.23
C PHE A 880 31.86 29.32 17.71
N TRP A 881 30.95 29.12 18.68
CA TRP A 881 30.46 27.80 19.05
C TRP A 881 29.20 27.53 18.22
N ASP A 882 29.15 26.41 17.52
CA ASP A 882 27.94 25.93 16.85
C ASP A 882 27.58 24.56 17.40
N ASP A 883 26.28 24.33 17.59
CA ASP A 883 25.74 23.17 18.30
C ASP A 883 25.67 21.96 17.36
N SER A 884 26.22 20.82 17.80
CA SER A 884 25.93 19.52 17.20
C SER A 884 26.06 18.41 18.23
N ALA A 885 25.14 17.45 18.15
CA ALA A 885 24.90 16.42 19.15
C ALA A 885 26.14 15.58 19.51
N LEU A 886 26.25 15.21 20.79
CA LEU A 886 27.14 14.14 21.24
C LEU A 886 26.39 12.82 21.35
N THR A 887 26.46 12.06 20.25
CA THR A 887 26.28 10.61 20.25
C THR A 887 27.45 9.96 21.02
N ILE A 888 27.19 8.98 21.88
CA ILE A 888 28.25 8.19 22.53
C ILE A 888 28.65 7.00 21.64
N ILE A 889 29.92 6.62 21.75
CA ILE A 889 30.71 5.86 20.76
C ILE A 889 30.46 4.35 20.81
N VAL A 890 30.34 3.72 19.63
CA VAL A 890 30.77 2.33 19.39
C VAL A 890 31.60 2.29 18.10
N ASN A 891 32.64 1.45 18.07
CA ASN A 891 33.78 1.54 17.14
C ASN A 891 33.59 0.68 15.86
N PRO A 892 33.93 1.14 14.64
CA PRO A 892 33.79 0.36 13.40
C PRO A 892 35.11 -0.19 12.81
N MET A 893 35.02 -1.38 12.20
CA MET A 893 35.98 -2.05 11.31
C MET A 893 35.13 -3.05 10.48
N GLU A 894 35.25 -3.23 9.16
CA GLU A 894 36.14 -2.69 8.12
C GLU A 894 35.31 -2.37 6.86
N SER A 895 35.87 -1.60 5.91
CA SER A 895 35.22 -1.24 4.66
C SER A 895 35.92 -1.80 3.41
N TYR A 896 35.16 -2.53 2.59
CA TYR A 896 35.17 -2.56 1.11
C TYR A 896 36.52 -2.59 0.34
N GLN A 897 36.59 -3.48 -0.67
CA GLN A 897 36.43 -3.01 -2.06
C GLN A 897 36.17 -4.13 -3.09
N SER A 898 35.30 -3.80 -4.05
CA SER A 898 35.05 -4.54 -5.30
C SER A 898 36.02 -4.09 -6.39
N CYS A 899 36.47 -5.00 -7.26
CA CYS A 899 37.15 -4.67 -8.52
C CYS A 899 36.61 -5.53 -9.67
N GLN A 900 36.45 -4.91 -10.84
CA GLN A 900 36.02 -5.57 -12.08
C GLN A 900 36.88 -5.12 -13.27
N GLU A 901 37.19 -6.09 -14.13
CA GLU A 901 37.74 -6.03 -15.50
C GLU A 901 39.27 -5.94 -15.81
N ARG A 902 39.69 -7.03 -16.50
CA ARG A 902 40.56 -7.16 -17.70
C ARG A 902 42.09 -6.94 -17.61
N GLY A 903 42.81 -8.01 -17.98
CA GLY A 903 44.19 -7.98 -18.46
C GLY A 903 44.65 -9.38 -18.92
N ALA A 904 45.06 -9.54 -20.18
CA ALA A 904 45.46 -10.85 -20.74
C ALA A 904 46.96 -11.16 -20.51
N GLY A 905 47.31 -12.44 -20.44
CA GLY A 905 48.68 -12.94 -20.35
C GLY A 905 48.73 -14.45 -20.67
N SER A 906 49.81 -14.92 -21.29
CA SER A 906 49.82 -16.19 -22.04
C SER A 906 51.10 -17.02 -21.88
N VAL A 907 51.00 -18.33 -22.19
CA VAL A 907 52.08 -19.25 -22.62
C VAL A 907 52.90 -20.02 -21.55
N GLU A 908 53.20 -21.29 -21.90
CA GLU A 908 54.16 -22.27 -21.32
C GLU A 908 53.85 -22.92 -19.95
N GLY A 909 53.99 -24.24 -19.75
CA GLY A 909 54.19 -25.37 -20.70
C GLY A 909 54.92 -26.60 -20.10
N ARG A 910 54.48 -27.83 -20.46
CA ARG A 910 55.16 -29.16 -20.27
C ARG A 910 55.37 -29.68 -18.81
N ALA A 911 55.50 -30.99 -18.53
CA ALA A 911 55.19 -32.24 -19.26
C ALA A 911 55.35 -33.51 -18.37
N GLY A 912 54.62 -34.59 -18.73
CA GLY A 912 55.00 -36.02 -18.55
C GLY A 912 54.64 -36.74 -17.24
N GLU A 913 54.48 -38.08 -17.19
CA GLU A 913 54.49 -39.15 -18.23
C GLU A 913 53.96 -40.49 -17.59
N GLY A 914 53.46 -41.46 -18.39
CA GLY A 914 53.06 -42.84 -17.98
C GLY A 914 51.54 -43.03 -17.77
N MET A 915 50.74 -43.76 -18.58
CA MET A 915 50.83 -45.13 -19.17
C MET A 915 50.69 -46.25 -18.09
N GLU A 916 50.01 -47.40 -18.23
CA GLU A 916 49.56 -48.26 -19.35
C GLU A 916 48.44 -49.23 -18.83
N ASP A 917 47.72 -50.04 -19.62
CA ASP A 917 46.29 -49.81 -20.01
C ASP A 917 45.31 -50.90 -19.40
N ASP A 918 44.05 -51.15 -19.81
CA ASP A 918 43.57 -52.02 -20.93
C ASP A 918 42.03 -51.96 -21.17
N ASP A 919 41.61 -52.21 -22.44
CA ASP A 919 40.39 -52.89 -22.97
C ASP A 919 38.92 -52.38 -22.72
N ASP A 920 37.99 -52.40 -23.68
CA ASP A 920 38.03 -52.56 -25.16
C ASP A 920 36.73 -52.00 -25.83
N SER A 921 36.81 -51.80 -27.16
CA SER A 921 35.90 -51.33 -28.23
C SER A 921 34.36 -51.30 -28.09
N THR A 922 33.60 -50.28 -28.55
CA THR A 922 33.37 -49.61 -29.88
C THR A 922 32.51 -50.38 -30.90
N ASP A 923 31.47 -49.72 -31.46
CA ASP A 923 31.22 -49.74 -32.93
C ASP A 923 30.36 -48.52 -33.41
N SER A 924 30.38 -48.23 -34.73
CA SER A 924 29.97 -46.94 -35.36
C SER A 924 29.09 -47.11 -36.65
N GLU A 925 28.66 -46.13 -37.48
CA GLU A 925 29.12 -44.76 -37.88
C GLU A 925 27.97 -43.77 -38.29
N THR A 926 28.38 -42.51 -38.51
CA THR A 926 27.88 -41.38 -39.37
C THR A 926 27.42 -41.78 -40.81
N PRO A 927 26.77 -40.92 -41.69
CA PRO A 927 27.22 -39.57 -42.10
C PRO A 927 26.18 -38.52 -42.63
N ASP A 928 26.71 -37.45 -43.27
CA ASP A 928 26.16 -36.13 -43.63
C ASP A 928 25.05 -36.00 -44.72
N SER A 929 24.41 -34.81 -44.69
CA SER A 929 23.88 -33.89 -45.73
C SER A 929 24.16 -34.18 -47.24
N PRO A 930 23.41 -33.63 -48.26
CA PRO A 930 22.66 -32.34 -48.24
C PRO A 930 21.40 -32.19 -49.18
N ASP A 931 20.85 -30.96 -49.20
CA ASP A 931 20.22 -30.17 -50.29
C ASP A 931 19.12 -30.64 -51.29
N SER A 932 18.23 -29.66 -51.57
CA SER A 932 17.53 -29.36 -52.85
C SER A 932 16.25 -30.10 -53.32
N SER A 933 15.14 -29.34 -53.27
CA SER A 933 14.12 -29.11 -54.32
C SER A 933 13.41 -30.25 -55.09
N ASP A 934 12.09 -30.26 -54.88
CA ASP A 934 11.02 -30.15 -55.90
C ASP A 934 10.41 -31.36 -56.65
N LEU A 935 9.07 -31.31 -56.63
CA LEU A 935 8.06 -31.69 -57.63
C LEU A 935 7.49 -33.14 -57.75
N ASN A 936 6.16 -33.12 -57.69
CA ASN A 936 5.16 -33.96 -58.38
C ASN A 936 4.62 -35.29 -57.80
N ASP A 937 3.48 -35.13 -57.11
CA ASP A 937 2.12 -35.44 -57.62
C ASP A 937 1.55 -36.89 -57.54
N ARG A 938 0.26 -36.92 -57.14
CA ARG A 938 -0.79 -37.98 -57.24
C ARG A 938 -0.81 -39.22 -56.33
N HIS A 939 -1.86 -39.22 -55.49
CA HIS A 939 -2.90 -40.27 -55.26
C HIS A 939 -2.50 -41.76 -55.18
N ILE A 940 -3.06 -42.57 -54.26
CA ILE A 940 -4.46 -43.06 -54.28
C ILE A 940 -4.90 -43.61 -52.89
N ILE A 941 -6.13 -43.23 -52.47
CA ILE A 941 -7.21 -43.99 -51.76
C ILE A 941 -6.81 -45.16 -50.80
N GLY A 942 -7.32 -45.28 -49.57
CA GLY A 942 -8.23 -44.41 -48.79
C GLY A 942 -8.98 -45.13 -47.65
N LYS A 943 -9.99 -44.41 -47.11
CA LYS A 943 -11.27 -44.89 -46.52
C LYS A 943 -11.32 -45.80 -45.27
N SER A 944 -11.79 -45.21 -44.16
CA SER A 944 -12.95 -45.73 -43.42
C SER A 944 -13.59 -44.67 -42.51
N ASP A 945 -14.82 -44.29 -42.89
CA ASP A 945 -15.90 -43.67 -42.10
C ASP A 945 -16.12 -44.41 -40.73
N VAL A 946 -16.88 -43.96 -39.70
CA VAL A 946 -18.14 -43.18 -39.55
C VAL A 946 -18.13 -42.59 -38.10
N SER A 947 -18.42 -41.31 -37.78
CA SER A 947 -19.73 -40.63 -37.55
C SER A 947 -20.67 -41.34 -36.53
N HIS A 948 -21.57 -40.72 -35.74
CA HIS A 948 -22.11 -39.36 -35.63
C HIS A 948 -22.94 -39.19 -34.32
N ARG A 949 -23.11 -37.93 -33.83
CA ARG A 949 -24.26 -37.40 -33.04
C ARG A 949 -24.48 -37.96 -31.62
N TYR A 950 -25.07 -37.22 -30.68
CA TYR A 950 -25.84 -35.95 -30.77
C TYR A 950 -25.05 -34.70 -30.38
#